data_AF-A0A929Z215-F1
#
_entry.id   AF-A0A929Z215-F1
#
_cell.length_a   1.000
_cell.length_b   1.000
_cell.length_c   1.000
_cell.angle_alpha   90.00
_cell.angle_beta   90.00
_cell.angle_gamma   90.00
#
_symmetry.space_group_name_H-M   'P 1'
#
loop_
_entity.id
_entity.type
_entity.pdbx_description
1 polymer ?
#
loop_
_entity_poly.entity_id
_entity_poly.type
_entity_poly.pdbx_seq_one_letter_code
_entity_poly.pdbx_strand_id
1 'polypeptide(L)'
;MKKNSLPIRSLTAALSVKRSLPAILAAGLLMGSFAQRAQAQATPAQSEETTHNLLDRIVLIKASAAGKVKFTLAPEDPTKVTRDHWPIVFIDYENDGKNIRQMYNLTEDREFEVNVAATQGGVIKITGENGMWKLVSASQTLKDATFSAAYALRYVDLHDNVLGTANAQGRYALGTDSYQIETLNLATNKLKDFDPGGSTGSTLELNLSENLLTSFSHGYSQVQILDLSKNLLDNSVHIAGYNSFRTDNWSVYKGGNAAAFQKALGGDNADIKVDRTLAADGIANLSINKLNIATLPALPGKLPKEHYYYTLQQRYEVPLSPQGNDVWHPLQTMNLSSQRKAIGVAGSEKTTRYEVWREIDAATDQYVRVPATDYQISEGQITFRRGYGENARLFVAMTTDAFNTDGYPLESFERGTTPITTDGFDAVLKQPEGTASGDRRTYFATVKAKGQNDVGDGETRVLAERFFRTNTFTLDASELNYWYGYINNDWANAENWTGRFVPNTLVGNYANNKKSDVVFASVNSNPNDADIAPYGETAIRDLYADQNRVVRNYVNATENGRAMVATPGKQILLKEKAYLWDLQYPFKVQATANLRDRGVAEYTVVQAEEGKPNGTFLIEKPASNPNYKANVEMFAKSFDGNRNKTYATWQYFGSPVKSANRDQLPLESTWVRKYNRTLNVPNSDEKWEDVTTGTLTQGEAYEITQPKPANYRFIGELNTGDFTFNVNGMASATNYQDMNILANPYTGAMNIEKLDFSGATAADKVVYLFNTGSRKDWIANNGANATINTGVTEGQYTKAIPANLAGYVNGMPKDIPSLSSFMVKSTGAGTLKYRYADLVNVVATENRAPERRFHSLAVDVESAKSADRLWLVQAEGTTDRYDNGWDGEKIFAPGETALYALQDRSYQVTTTETIGETKLGFVPAEGEQNYKLTFHIDGADGAQEYTLLDKRTGLTRAIHDGDTYEFTAAQGDAAHRFTILGNGAKATADQRGFQISADLRRNFTVKNFTDEPAEALVFDAAGKIQARFKVEAGSENTGTVVMPGAYVVRVSNKVTTLTQRFVMP
;
A
#
# COMPACT_ATOMS: atom_id res chain seq x y z
N MET A 1 -56.82 -28.81 -16.72
CA MET A 1 -57.73 -29.65 -17.55
C MET A 1 -58.61 -30.51 -16.62
N LYS A 2 -59.63 -31.19 -17.18
CA LYS A 2 -60.70 -32.01 -16.53
C LYS A 2 -60.24 -32.84 -15.30
N LYS A 3 -60.99 -32.90 -14.17
CA LYS A 3 -62.16 -33.79 -13.86
C LYS A 3 -61.81 -35.28 -14.08
N ASN A 4 -62.01 -36.25 -13.18
CA ASN A 4 -63.15 -36.59 -12.28
C ASN A 4 -62.71 -37.77 -11.33
N SER A 5 -63.11 -37.85 -10.04
CA SER A 5 -64.23 -38.62 -9.43
C SER A 5 -63.89 -40.00 -8.76
N LEU A 6 -64.56 -40.28 -7.62
CA LEU A 6 -64.63 -41.52 -6.81
C LEU A 6 -65.50 -42.64 -7.50
N PRO A 7 -66.04 -43.74 -6.87
CA PRO A 7 -65.86 -44.39 -5.53
C PRO A 7 -65.89 -45.97 -5.45
N ILE A 8 -65.61 -46.51 -4.25
CA ILE A 8 -66.23 -47.64 -3.48
C ILE A 8 -66.73 -48.96 -4.15
N ARG A 9 -66.27 -50.12 -3.61
CA ARG A 9 -67.00 -51.38 -3.21
C ARG A 9 -65.98 -52.48 -2.82
N SER A 10 -66.25 -53.62 -2.14
CA SER A 10 -67.20 -54.09 -1.09
C SER A 10 -66.79 -55.56 -0.72
N LEU A 11 -66.92 -56.11 0.51
CA LEU A 11 -68.14 -56.79 1.05
C LEU A 11 -67.92 -57.38 2.47
N THR A 12 -69.02 -57.45 3.24
CA THR A 12 -69.39 -58.35 4.38
C THR A 12 -69.19 -59.87 4.10
N ALA A 13 -69.28 -60.88 5.00
CA ALA A 13 -69.76 -61.12 6.39
C ALA A 13 -69.31 -62.57 6.83
N ALA A 14 -69.58 -63.19 8.00
CA ALA A 14 -69.85 -62.83 9.42
C ALA A 14 -70.07 -64.15 10.25
N LEU A 15 -70.26 -64.06 11.59
CA LEU A 15 -70.74 -65.12 12.55
C LEU A 15 -69.77 -66.30 12.85
N SER A 16 -69.70 -66.99 14.00
CA SER A 16 -70.21 -66.89 15.40
C SER A 16 -70.19 -68.32 15.99
N VAL A 17 -69.87 -68.54 17.28
CA VAL A 17 -70.55 -69.49 18.23
C VAL A 17 -69.87 -69.55 19.62
N LYS A 18 -70.68 -69.76 20.67
CA LYS A 18 -70.29 -69.85 22.11
C LYS A 18 -69.92 -71.28 22.58
N ARG A 19 -69.08 -71.39 23.63
CA ARG A 19 -68.97 -72.43 24.71
C ARG A 19 -67.74 -72.12 25.63
N SER A 20 -67.56 -72.60 26.86
CA SER A 20 -68.45 -72.92 28.01
C SER A 20 -67.64 -73.27 29.28
N LEU A 21 -68.04 -72.80 30.48
CA LEU A 21 -67.58 -73.27 31.81
C LEU A 21 -68.30 -74.62 32.21
N PRO A 22 -68.02 -75.34 33.35
CA PRO A 22 -67.16 -75.07 34.54
C PRO A 22 -66.34 -76.30 35.14
N ALA A 23 -65.81 -76.13 36.37
CA ALA A 23 -65.40 -77.14 37.40
C ALA A 23 -64.03 -77.86 37.21
N ILE A 24 -63.20 -78.12 38.25
CA ILE A 24 -63.44 -78.87 39.52
C ILE A 24 -62.84 -78.20 40.79
N LEU A 25 -63.32 -78.63 41.97
CA LEU A 25 -63.09 -78.13 43.33
C LEU A 25 -62.51 -79.24 44.25
N ALA A 26 -61.55 -78.91 45.16
CA ALA A 26 -61.21 -79.56 46.47
C ALA A 26 -59.72 -79.30 46.81
N ALA A 27 -59.34 -78.51 47.83
CA ALA A 27 -59.32 -78.77 49.29
C ALA A 27 -58.01 -79.48 49.76
N GLY A 28 -57.30 -79.02 50.80
CA GLY A 28 -57.45 -77.79 51.61
C GLY A 28 -56.52 -77.74 52.84
N LEU A 29 -56.54 -76.62 53.59
CA LEU A 29 -55.93 -76.36 54.92
C LEU A 29 -54.37 -76.46 55.00
N LEU A 30 -53.63 -75.68 55.81
CA LEU A 30 -53.93 -75.08 57.12
C LEU A 30 -53.26 -73.70 57.36
N MET A 31 -53.90 -72.93 58.24
CA MET A 31 -53.62 -71.61 58.87
C MET A 31 -52.17 -71.08 59.04
N GLY A 32 -52.02 -69.75 59.03
CA GLY A 32 -50.75 -69.06 59.38
C GLY A 32 -50.79 -67.52 59.55
N SER A 33 -51.69 -66.96 60.37
CA SER A 33 -51.69 -65.58 60.94
C SER A 33 -51.65 -64.32 60.02
N PHE A 34 -52.55 -63.38 60.31
CA PHE A 34 -52.56 -62.02 59.76
C PHE A 34 -51.54 -61.11 60.48
N ALA A 35 -50.89 -60.22 59.73
CA ALA A 35 -50.42 -58.93 60.23
C ALA A 35 -50.68 -57.85 59.17
N GLN A 36 -51.63 -56.94 59.45
CA GLN A 36 -51.87 -55.79 58.59
C GLN A 36 -50.75 -54.75 58.77
N ARG A 37 -50.07 -54.39 57.68
CA ARG A 37 -49.54 -53.03 57.51
C ARG A 37 -50.02 -52.49 56.18
N ALA A 38 -50.73 -51.37 56.24
CA ALA A 38 -51.03 -50.57 55.06
C ALA A 38 -49.81 -49.71 54.73
N GLN A 39 -49.23 -49.90 53.55
CA GLN A 39 -48.41 -48.88 52.89
C GLN A 39 -48.40 -49.15 51.39
N ALA A 40 -48.63 -48.11 50.59
CA ALA A 40 -48.53 -48.20 49.15
C ALA A 40 -47.06 -48.32 48.75
N GLN A 41 -46.65 -49.51 48.33
CA GLN A 41 -45.32 -49.78 47.81
C GLN A 41 -45.48 -50.75 46.65
N ALA A 42 -44.74 -50.52 45.56
CA ALA A 42 -44.81 -51.37 44.37
C ALA A 42 -44.51 -52.82 44.75
N THR A 43 -45.36 -53.75 44.32
CA THR A 43 -45.17 -55.19 44.55
C THR A 43 -43.77 -55.58 44.07
N PRO A 44 -42.90 -56.17 44.90
CA PRO A 44 -41.58 -56.61 44.47
C PRO A 44 -41.68 -57.55 43.26
N ALA A 45 -40.73 -57.46 42.34
CA ALA A 45 -40.64 -58.42 41.26
C ALA A 45 -40.30 -59.81 41.83
N GLN A 46 -41.05 -60.84 41.43
CA GLN A 46 -40.66 -62.23 41.69
C GLN A 46 -39.44 -62.58 40.83
N SER A 47 -38.48 -63.31 41.41
CA SER A 47 -37.32 -63.82 40.68
C SER A 47 -37.63 -64.96 39.72
N GLU A 48 -36.79 -65.14 38.70
CA GLU A 48 -36.83 -66.26 37.75
C GLU A 48 -36.57 -67.62 38.44
N GLU A 49 -37.37 -68.66 38.15
CA GLU A 49 -37.14 -70.02 38.67
C GLU A 49 -36.25 -70.89 37.75
N THR A 50 -35.03 -71.17 38.23
CA THR A 50 -34.32 -72.46 38.10
C THR A 50 -33.97 -73.11 36.73
N THR A 51 -33.87 -72.39 35.60
CA THR A 51 -33.29 -72.96 34.34
C THR A 51 -32.26 -72.07 33.61
N HIS A 52 -31.36 -71.38 34.32
CA HIS A 52 -30.57 -70.27 33.75
C HIS A 52 -29.03 -70.30 33.90
N ASN A 53 -28.41 -71.41 34.30
CA ASN A 53 -26.95 -71.53 34.51
C ASN A 53 -26.07 -71.56 33.23
N LEU A 54 -26.63 -71.17 32.08
CA LEU A 54 -26.02 -71.21 30.74
C LEU A 54 -26.21 -69.91 29.92
N LEU A 55 -26.91 -68.90 30.43
CA LEU A 55 -27.08 -67.64 29.73
C LEU A 55 -25.85 -66.73 29.94
N ASP A 56 -25.19 -66.34 28.85
CA ASP A 56 -24.15 -65.32 28.83
C ASP A 56 -24.78 -63.94 29.15
N ARG A 57 -24.87 -63.61 30.44
CA ARG A 57 -25.47 -62.35 30.93
C ARG A 57 -24.56 -61.17 30.58
N ILE A 58 -23.27 -61.28 30.91
CA ILE A 58 -22.22 -60.30 30.59
C ILE A 58 -21.06 -61.05 29.93
N VAL A 59 -20.52 -60.51 28.84
CA VAL A 59 -19.26 -60.98 28.25
C VAL A 59 -18.28 -59.81 28.20
N LEU A 60 -17.09 -59.97 28.76
CA LEU A 60 -15.99 -59.01 28.68
C LEU A 60 -14.90 -59.59 27.77
N ILE A 61 -14.34 -58.78 26.87
CA ILE A 61 -13.29 -59.24 25.94
C ILE A 61 -12.07 -58.33 26.05
N LYS A 62 -10.94 -58.87 26.51
CA LYS A 62 -9.67 -58.15 26.60
C LYS A 62 -9.06 -57.90 25.21
N ALA A 63 -8.42 -56.75 25.02
CA ALA A 63 -7.75 -56.38 23.77
C ALA A 63 -6.54 -57.28 23.50
N SER A 64 -5.65 -57.44 24.48
CA SER A 64 -4.63 -58.49 24.48
C SER A 64 -5.30 -59.82 24.82
N ALA A 65 -5.03 -60.86 24.03
CA ALA A 65 -5.68 -62.16 24.24
C ALA A 65 -5.30 -62.81 25.59
N ALA A 66 -4.20 -62.39 26.21
CA ALA A 66 -3.80 -62.81 27.57
C ALA A 66 -3.63 -61.63 28.53
N GLY A 67 -3.68 -61.93 29.83
CA GLY A 67 -3.34 -61.03 30.94
C GLY A 67 -4.40 -60.96 32.04
N LYS A 68 -4.13 -60.19 33.09
CA LYS A 68 -5.09 -59.95 34.17
C LYS A 68 -6.23 -59.02 33.75
N VAL A 69 -7.42 -59.27 34.28
CA VAL A 69 -8.61 -58.41 34.20
C VAL A 69 -9.25 -58.36 35.58
N LYS A 70 -9.48 -57.15 36.08
CA LYS A 70 -10.26 -56.89 37.28
C LYS A 70 -11.69 -56.45 36.94
N PHE A 71 -12.67 -56.97 37.65
CA PHE A 71 -14.02 -56.44 37.57
C PHE A 71 -14.76 -56.58 38.91
N THR A 72 -15.61 -55.62 39.24
CA THR A 72 -16.48 -55.66 40.41
C THR A 72 -17.90 -55.94 39.97
N LEU A 73 -18.55 -56.91 40.63
CA LEU A 73 -19.99 -57.16 40.52
C LEU A 73 -20.67 -56.86 41.86
N ALA A 74 -21.94 -56.50 41.83
CA ALA A 74 -22.75 -56.32 43.03
C ALA A 74 -24.18 -56.83 42.81
N PRO A 75 -24.83 -57.35 43.87
CA PRO A 75 -26.19 -57.86 43.79
C PRO A 75 -27.23 -56.74 43.74
N GLU A 76 -28.41 -57.12 43.27
CA GLU A 76 -29.65 -56.37 43.32
C GLU A 76 -29.97 -55.70 44.67
N ASP A 77 -30.77 -54.62 44.61
CA ASP A 77 -31.37 -54.02 45.81
C ASP A 77 -32.46 -54.96 46.37
N PRO A 78 -32.27 -55.60 47.55
CA PRO A 78 -33.23 -56.55 48.12
C PRO A 78 -34.55 -55.88 48.54
N THR A 79 -34.64 -54.55 48.56
CA THR A 79 -35.92 -53.84 48.77
C THR A 79 -36.78 -53.78 47.50
N LYS A 80 -36.27 -54.22 46.35
CA LYS A 80 -36.93 -54.14 45.03
C LYS A 80 -37.24 -55.50 44.40
N VAL A 81 -36.55 -56.54 44.82
CA VAL A 81 -36.68 -57.91 44.32
C VAL A 81 -36.77 -58.85 45.52
N THR A 82 -37.66 -59.83 45.48
CA THR A 82 -37.86 -60.79 46.58
C THR A 82 -37.32 -62.16 46.19
N ARG A 83 -36.35 -62.68 46.95
CA ARG A 83 -35.62 -63.92 46.67
C ARG A 83 -35.25 -64.65 47.97
N ASP A 84 -35.24 -65.97 47.92
CA ASP A 84 -34.87 -66.82 49.08
C ASP A 84 -33.35 -66.85 49.33
N HIS A 85 -32.55 -66.45 48.35
CA HIS A 85 -31.10 -66.30 48.46
C HIS A 85 -30.59 -65.12 47.64
N TRP A 86 -29.41 -64.63 48.01
CA TRP A 86 -28.63 -63.69 47.22
C TRP A 86 -28.31 -64.25 45.80
N PRO A 87 -28.11 -63.39 44.78
CA PRO A 87 -27.88 -63.82 43.40
C PRO A 87 -26.62 -64.67 43.22
N ILE A 88 -26.79 -65.82 42.56
CA ILE A 88 -25.68 -66.73 42.22
C ILE A 88 -25.18 -66.45 40.80
N VAL A 89 -23.88 -66.24 40.68
CA VAL A 89 -23.18 -66.00 39.40
C VAL A 89 -22.07 -67.03 39.18
N PHE A 90 -21.82 -67.34 37.92
CA PHE A 90 -20.70 -68.16 37.49
C PHE A 90 -19.78 -67.30 36.62
N ILE A 91 -18.50 -67.28 36.96
CA ILE A 91 -17.46 -66.58 36.21
C ILE A 91 -16.67 -67.65 35.44
N ASP A 92 -16.71 -67.56 34.12
CA ASP A 92 -16.06 -68.46 33.18
C ASP A 92 -14.93 -67.73 32.45
N TYR A 93 -13.71 -68.28 32.53
CA TYR A 93 -12.55 -67.75 31.82
C TYR A 93 -11.55 -68.87 31.50
N GLU A 94 -10.65 -68.63 30.54
CA GLU A 94 -9.60 -69.58 30.17
C GLU A 94 -8.25 -69.13 30.72
N ASN A 95 -7.53 -70.04 31.36
CA ASN A 95 -6.19 -69.80 31.91
C ASN A 95 -5.28 -71.01 31.59
N ASP A 96 -4.17 -70.76 30.88
CA ASP A 96 -3.16 -71.76 30.46
C ASP A 96 -3.74 -73.04 29.82
N GLY A 97 -4.67 -72.87 28.88
CA GLY A 97 -5.35 -73.93 28.13
C GLY A 97 -6.53 -74.57 28.86
N LYS A 98 -6.89 -74.10 30.06
CA LYS A 98 -7.95 -74.67 30.90
C LYS A 98 -9.10 -73.70 31.10
N ASN A 99 -10.32 -74.15 30.80
CA ASN A 99 -11.54 -73.45 31.19
C ASN A 99 -11.74 -73.56 32.71
N ILE A 100 -11.78 -72.41 33.38
CA ILE A 100 -12.06 -72.25 34.80
C ILE A 100 -13.48 -71.70 34.93
N ARG A 101 -14.34 -72.41 35.69
CA ARG A 101 -15.66 -71.93 36.13
C ARG A 101 -15.62 -71.75 37.64
N GLN A 102 -15.90 -70.55 38.14
CA GLN A 102 -16.03 -70.25 39.58
C GLN A 102 -17.44 -69.79 39.90
N MET A 103 -18.06 -70.39 40.90
CA MET A 103 -19.39 -70.01 41.39
C MET A 103 -19.27 -69.07 42.58
N TYR A 104 -20.00 -67.97 42.57
CA TYR A 104 -20.03 -66.98 43.64
C TYR A 104 -21.46 -66.61 44.01
N ASN A 105 -21.71 -66.49 45.30
CA ASN A 105 -22.89 -65.83 45.83
C ASN A 105 -22.58 -64.34 46.03
N LEU A 106 -23.33 -63.45 45.38
CA LEU A 106 -23.13 -62.01 45.46
C LEU A 106 -23.90 -61.44 46.65
N THR A 107 -23.19 -61.15 47.74
CA THR A 107 -23.77 -60.56 48.97
C THR A 107 -23.36 -59.09 49.18
N GLU A 108 -22.42 -58.61 48.35
CA GLU A 108 -21.84 -57.27 48.40
C GLU A 108 -21.14 -56.92 47.08
N ASP A 109 -20.67 -55.68 46.95
CA ASP A 109 -19.68 -55.28 45.96
C ASP A 109 -18.42 -56.15 46.09
N ARG A 110 -18.17 -56.98 45.10
CA ARG A 110 -17.06 -57.93 45.11
C ARG A 110 -16.17 -57.74 43.88
N GLU A 111 -14.91 -57.35 44.12
CA GLU A 111 -13.87 -57.37 43.09
C GLU A 111 -13.43 -58.82 42.81
N PHE A 112 -13.30 -59.15 41.53
CA PHE A 112 -12.72 -60.36 41.00
C PHE A 112 -11.49 -59.99 40.17
N GLU A 113 -10.39 -60.72 40.34
CA GLU A 113 -9.25 -60.68 39.43
C GLU A 113 -9.13 -62.05 38.75
N VAL A 114 -9.26 -62.08 37.42
CA VAL A 114 -9.06 -63.28 36.61
C VAL A 114 -7.84 -63.08 35.70
N ASN A 115 -7.10 -64.15 35.44
CA ASN A 115 -6.05 -64.17 34.44
C ASN A 115 -6.57 -64.90 33.20
N VAL A 116 -6.76 -64.17 32.10
CA VAL A 116 -7.16 -64.76 30.82
C VAL A 116 -5.93 -65.15 30.00
N ALA A 117 -6.06 -66.21 29.21
CA ALA A 117 -5.03 -66.68 28.30
C ALA A 117 -5.49 -66.60 26.82
N ALA A 118 -4.49 -66.65 25.94
CA ALA A 118 -4.65 -66.26 24.54
C ALA A 118 -5.51 -67.23 23.70
N THR A 119 -5.70 -68.46 24.17
CA THR A 119 -6.30 -69.55 23.40
C THR A 119 -7.80 -69.34 23.18
N GLN A 120 -8.49 -68.67 24.11
CA GLN A 120 -9.89 -68.25 23.98
C GLN A 120 -10.05 -66.74 23.71
N GLY A 121 -9.01 -66.07 23.21
CA GLY A 121 -9.11 -64.68 22.74
C GLY A 121 -9.35 -63.62 23.82
N GLY A 122 -9.06 -63.91 25.09
CA GLY A 122 -9.21 -62.97 26.20
C GLY A 122 -10.66 -62.78 26.69
N VAL A 123 -11.54 -63.76 26.47
CA VAL A 123 -12.97 -63.72 26.80
C VAL A 123 -13.21 -64.14 28.26
N ILE A 124 -14.06 -63.37 28.95
CA ILE A 124 -14.62 -63.68 30.28
C ILE A 124 -16.14 -63.67 30.12
N LYS A 125 -16.82 -64.75 30.53
CA LYS A 125 -18.28 -64.82 30.54
C LYS A 125 -18.77 -64.85 31.97
N ILE A 126 -19.81 -64.09 32.25
CA ILE A 126 -20.51 -64.11 33.53
C ILE A 126 -21.92 -64.61 33.25
N THR A 127 -22.23 -65.79 33.79
CA THR A 127 -23.49 -66.51 33.58
C THR A 127 -24.23 -66.69 34.91
N GLY A 128 -25.50 -67.11 34.85
CA GLY A 128 -26.32 -67.35 36.04
C GLY A 128 -27.53 -66.42 36.13
N GLU A 129 -27.84 -66.00 37.35
CA GLU A 129 -29.13 -65.37 37.67
C GLU A 129 -29.22 -63.89 37.30
N ASN A 130 -30.43 -63.43 36.98
CA ASN A 130 -30.72 -62.03 36.64
C ASN A 130 -30.78 -61.11 37.88
N GLY A 131 -29.75 -61.15 38.73
CA GLY A 131 -29.66 -60.35 39.96
C GLY A 131 -28.40 -59.50 40.08
N MET A 132 -27.62 -59.36 38.99
CA MET A 132 -26.45 -58.47 38.96
C MET A 132 -26.88 -57.05 38.59
N TRP A 133 -26.70 -56.09 39.49
CA TRP A 133 -27.06 -54.68 39.24
C TRP A 133 -25.85 -53.79 38.96
N LYS A 134 -24.62 -54.23 39.29
CA LYS A 134 -23.37 -53.48 39.03
C LYS A 134 -22.39 -54.28 38.19
N LEU A 135 -21.71 -53.57 37.29
CA LEU A 135 -20.46 -53.96 36.66
C LEU A 135 -19.49 -52.78 36.69
N VAL A 136 -18.27 -52.98 37.20
CA VAL A 136 -17.15 -52.04 37.05
C VAL A 136 -15.95 -52.80 36.52
N SER A 137 -15.37 -52.39 35.39
CA SER A 137 -14.13 -52.98 34.85
C SER A 137 -13.31 -51.90 34.12
N ALA A 138 -13.01 -50.82 34.82
CA ALA A 138 -12.25 -49.68 34.31
C ALA A 138 -10.74 -49.96 34.21
N SER A 139 -10.05 -49.32 33.26
CA SER A 139 -8.59 -49.43 33.05
C SER A 139 -8.08 -50.86 32.76
N GLN A 140 -8.90 -51.75 32.19
CA GLN A 140 -8.58 -53.17 31.99
C GLN A 140 -8.19 -53.56 30.55
N THR A 141 -8.07 -52.58 29.66
CA THR A 141 -7.85 -52.76 28.21
C THR A 141 -8.88 -53.68 27.55
N LEU A 142 -10.15 -53.55 27.89
CA LEU A 142 -11.26 -54.25 27.21
C LEU A 142 -11.51 -53.66 25.81
N LYS A 143 -11.63 -54.53 24.80
CA LYS A 143 -11.97 -54.15 23.42
C LYS A 143 -13.45 -54.28 23.07
N ASP A 144 -14.21 -55.00 23.89
CA ASP A 144 -15.66 -55.17 23.77
C ASP A 144 -16.24 -55.62 25.13
N ALA A 145 -17.52 -55.33 25.34
CA ALA A 145 -18.32 -55.76 26.48
C ALA A 145 -19.80 -55.85 26.09
N THR A 146 -20.43 -57.02 26.22
CA THR A 146 -21.84 -57.25 25.84
C THR A 146 -22.72 -57.63 27.02
N PHE A 147 -23.99 -57.22 26.98
CA PHE A 147 -24.95 -57.31 28.10
C PHE A 147 -26.29 -57.96 27.69
N SER A 148 -26.30 -58.75 26.62
CA SER A 148 -27.52 -59.15 25.88
C SER A 148 -28.52 -60.02 26.65
N ALA A 149 -28.23 -60.40 27.90
CA ALA A 149 -29.20 -61.04 28.80
C ALA A 149 -29.15 -60.48 30.25
N ALA A 150 -28.46 -59.37 30.49
CA ALA A 150 -28.31 -58.73 31.80
C ALA A 150 -29.36 -57.63 32.04
N TYR A 151 -30.65 -58.01 31.95
CA TYR A 151 -31.77 -57.07 32.06
C TYR A 151 -31.79 -56.26 33.37
N ALA A 152 -31.26 -56.84 34.46
CA ALA A 152 -31.21 -56.22 35.78
C ALA A 152 -30.08 -55.19 35.97
N LEU A 153 -29.18 -55.01 35.00
CA LEU A 153 -28.00 -54.16 35.14
C LEU A 153 -28.37 -52.66 35.29
N ARG A 154 -27.91 -52.02 36.37
CA ARG A 154 -28.17 -50.60 36.72
C ARG A 154 -26.95 -49.70 36.54
N TYR A 155 -25.80 -50.17 36.99
CA TYR A 155 -24.56 -49.40 37.03
C TYR A 155 -23.52 -50.10 36.16
N VAL A 156 -23.02 -49.40 35.14
CA VAL A 156 -21.96 -49.87 34.24
C VAL A 156 -20.85 -48.83 34.19
N ASP A 157 -19.65 -49.24 34.60
CA ASP A 157 -18.45 -48.40 34.46
C ASP A 157 -17.31 -49.18 33.80
N LEU A 158 -16.94 -48.73 32.60
CA LEU A 158 -15.87 -49.28 31.78
C LEU A 158 -14.93 -48.17 31.26
N HIS A 159 -14.70 -47.09 32.03
CA HIS A 159 -13.76 -46.04 31.62
C HIS A 159 -12.31 -46.52 31.44
N ASP A 160 -11.49 -45.74 30.71
CA ASP A 160 -10.08 -46.04 30.42
C ASP A 160 -9.83 -47.41 29.75
N ASN A 161 -10.76 -47.85 28.89
CA ASN A 161 -10.64 -49.07 28.09
C ASN A 161 -10.44 -48.75 26.60
N VAL A 162 -10.71 -49.72 25.70
CA VAL A 162 -10.58 -49.58 24.24
C VAL A 162 -11.79 -50.19 23.52
N LEU A 163 -13.00 -50.02 24.08
CA LEU A 163 -14.24 -50.74 23.72
C LEU A 163 -14.72 -50.58 22.26
N GLY A 164 -14.17 -49.64 21.49
CA GLY A 164 -14.44 -49.53 20.06
C GLY A 164 -13.54 -50.40 19.18
N THR A 165 -12.46 -50.98 19.71
CA THR A 165 -11.40 -51.62 18.89
C THR A 165 -11.72 -53.02 18.40
N ALA A 166 -12.77 -53.67 18.90
CA ALA A 166 -13.33 -54.86 18.25
C ALA A 166 -14.00 -54.55 16.89
N ASN A 167 -14.26 -53.28 16.61
CA ASN A 167 -14.98 -52.79 15.44
C ASN A 167 -14.07 -51.86 14.59
N ALA A 168 -13.97 -52.10 13.27
CA ALA A 168 -13.08 -51.33 12.40
C ALA A 168 -13.48 -49.84 12.28
N GLN A 169 -14.75 -49.53 12.51
CA GLN A 169 -15.30 -48.18 12.54
C GLN A 169 -15.04 -47.46 13.88
N GLY A 170 -14.54 -48.15 14.91
CA GLY A 170 -14.33 -47.58 16.25
C GLY A 170 -15.63 -47.35 17.04
N ARG A 171 -16.68 -48.11 16.71
CA ARG A 171 -18.01 -48.03 17.35
C ARG A 171 -18.11 -49.00 18.51
N TYR A 172 -18.68 -48.55 19.63
CA TYR A 172 -19.20 -49.44 20.69
C TYR A 172 -20.75 -49.38 20.70
N ALA A 173 -21.40 -50.50 21.03
CA ALA A 173 -22.85 -50.61 21.00
C ALA A 173 -23.40 -51.39 22.20
N LEU A 174 -24.36 -50.80 22.90
CA LEU A 174 -25.17 -51.50 23.89
C LEU A 174 -26.26 -52.33 23.23
N GLY A 175 -26.69 -53.40 23.91
CA GLY A 175 -27.84 -54.18 23.46
C GLY A 175 -29.16 -53.39 23.56
N THR A 176 -30.16 -53.79 22.78
CA THR A 176 -31.55 -53.33 22.94
C THR A 176 -32.09 -53.57 24.34
N ASP A 177 -31.52 -54.54 25.03
CA ASP A 177 -31.98 -55.08 26.30
C ASP A 177 -31.39 -54.33 27.51
N SER A 178 -30.54 -53.34 27.26
CA SER A 178 -29.89 -52.46 28.27
C SER A 178 -30.80 -51.36 28.83
N TYR A 179 -32.11 -51.60 28.91
CA TYR A 179 -33.16 -50.61 29.21
C TYR A 179 -33.35 -50.28 30.71
N GLN A 180 -32.48 -50.79 31.59
CA GLN A 180 -32.50 -50.48 33.03
C GLN A 180 -31.22 -49.79 33.52
N ILE A 181 -30.26 -49.47 32.65
CA ILE A 181 -29.01 -48.81 33.05
C ILE A 181 -29.30 -47.37 33.49
N GLU A 182 -29.09 -47.09 34.78
CA GLU A 182 -29.23 -45.80 35.46
C GLU A 182 -27.93 -44.98 35.34
N THR A 183 -26.77 -45.62 35.50
CA THR A 183 -25.44 -45.00 35.41
C THR A 183 -24.57 -45.72 34.38
N LEU A 184 -24.05 -44.96 33.42
CA LEU A 184 -23.19 -45.45 32.34
C LEU A 184 -21.94 -44.58 32.19
N ASN A 185 -20.77 -45.14 32.50
CA ASN A 185 -19.47 -44.50 32.32
C ASN A 185 -18.62 -45.25 31.28
N LEU A 186 -18.38 -44.58 30.15
CA LEU A 186 -17.61 -45.05 28.99
C LEU A 186 -16.53 -44.04 28.58
N ALA A 187 -16.05 -43.23 29.53
CA ALA A 187 -15.01 -42.24 29.28
C ALA A 187 -13.68 -42.86 28.78
N THR A 188 -12.90 -42.07 28.05
CA THR A 188 -11.52 -42.42 27.65
C THR A 188 -11.39 -43.72 26.84
N ASN A 189 -12.41 -44.09 26.06
CA ASN A 189 -12.45 -45.36 25.31
C ASN A 189 -12.04 -45.24 23.83
N LYS A 190 -11.72 -44.02 23.37
CA LYS A 190 -11.37 -43.68 21.97
C LYS A 190 -12.51 -44.01 20.98
N LEU A 191 -13.76 -44.01 21.44
CA LEU A 191 -14.95 -44.30 20.63
C LEU A 191 -15.14 -43.23 19.57
N LYS A 192 -15.31 -43.63 18.30
CA LYS A 192 -15.68 -42.72 17.20
C LYS A 192 -17.19 -42.61 17.02
N ASP A 193 -17.91 -43.65 17.44
CA ASP A 193 -19.36 -43.77 17.39
C ASP A 193 -19.82 -44.57 18.64
N PHE A 194 -21.03 -44.28 19.13
CA PHE A 194 -21.61 -44.94 20.28
C PHE A 194 -23.10 -45.18 20.06
N ASP A 195 -23.51 -46.44 20.09
CA ASP A 195 -24.91 -46.83 20.03
C ASP A 195 -25.45 -47.14 21.43
N PRO A 196 -26.41 -46.36 21.94
CA PRO A 196 -26.93 -46.52 23.30
C PRO A 196 -27.88 -47.72 23.45
N GLY A 197 -28.30 -48.37 22.37
CA GLY A 197 -29.28 -49.46 22.42
C GLY A 197 -30.53 -49.07 23.21
N GLY A 198 -30.92 -49.90 24.19
CA GLY A 198 -32.09 -49.66 25.05
C GLY A 198 -31.94 -48.56 26.12
N SER A 199 -30.73 -48.07 26.39
CA SER A 199 -30.44 -47.28 27.61
C SER A 199 -31.03 -45.87 27.66
N THR A 200 -31.35 -45.27 26.51
CA THR A 200 -31.81 -43.86 26.39
C THR A 200 -33.05 -43.48 27.22
N GLY A 201 -33.85 -44.47 27.61
CA GLY A 201 -35.05 -44.30 28.44
C GLY A 201 -34.82 -44.32 29.95
N SER A 202 -33.67 -44.82 30.43
CA SER A 202 -33.41 -45.09 31.85
C SER A 202 -32.15 -44.42 32.42
N THR A 203 -31.20 -44.02 31.57
CA THR A 203 -29.93 -43.46 32.05
C THR A 203 -30.13 -42.05 32.62
N LEU A 204 -29.74 -41.93 33.89
CA LEU A 204 -29.74 -40.70 34.70
C LEU A 204 -28.35 -40.05 34.68
N GLU A 205 -27.28 -40.86 34.66
CA GLU A 205 -25.89 -40.42 34.68
C GLU A 205 -25.12 -41.03 33.50
N LEU A 206 -24.67 -40.20 32.56
CA LEU A 206 -23.95 -40.60 31.35
C LEU A 206 -22.60 -39.89 31.24
N ASN A 207 -21.51 -40.64 31.13
CA ASN A 207 -20.18 -40.11 30.84
C ASN A 207 -19.59 -40.76 29.57
N LEU A 208 -19.36 -39.92 28.55
CA LEU A 208 -18.71 -40.25 27.28
C LEU A 208 -17.53 -39.31 27.00
N SER A 209 -16.98 -38.65 28.02
CA SER A 209 -15.84 -37.72 27.87
C SER A 209 -14.60 -38.42 27.30
N GLU A 210 -13.70 -37.68 26.65
CA GLU A 210 -12.39 -38.18 26.19
C GLU A 210 -12.45 -39.28 25.12
N ASN A 211 -13.52 -39.29 24.34
CA ASN A 211 -13.66 -40.12 23.16
C ASN A 211 -13.34 -39.32 21.88
N LEU A 212 -13.66 -39.88 20.72
CA LEU A 212 -13.46 -39.31 19.39
C LEU A 212 -14.79 -39.06 18.69
N LEU A 213 -15.87 -38.88 19.45
CA LEU A 213 -17.23 -38.72 18.93
C LEU A 213 -17.34 -37.40 18.15
N THR A 214 -17.85 -37.47 16.91
CA THR A 214 -18.17 -36.28 16.09
C THR A 214 -19.64 -35.86 16.21
N SER A 215 -20.49 -36.71 16.78
CA SER A 215 -21.90 -36.42 17.03
C SER A 215 -22.42 -37.09 18.30
N PHE A 216 -23.52 -36.55 18.82
CA PHE A 216 -24.33 -37.11 19.89
C PHE A 216 -25.80 -36.82 19.59
N SER A 217 -26.47 -37.72 18.88
CA SER A 217 -27.83 -37.51 18.35
C SER A 217 -28.94 -38.27 19.11
N HIS A 218 -28.60 -38.88 20.24
CA HIS A 218 -29.47 -39.82 20.94
C HIS A 218 -30.40 -39.12 21.92
N GLY A 219 -31.69 -39.46 21.85
CA GLY A 219 -32.75 -38.86 22.66
C GLY A 219 -32.77 -39.35 24.12
N TYR A 220 -31.67 -39.23 24.85
CA TYR A 220 -31.64 -39.45 26.30
C TYR A 220 -32.67 -38.56 26.97
N SER A 221 -33.65 -39.19 27.61
CA SER A 221 -34.89 -38.52 28.04
C SER A 221 -35.00 -38.31 29.55
N GLN A 222 -34.13 -38.92 30.35
CA GLN A 222 -34.12 -38.82 31.81
C GLN A 222 -32.79 -38.32 32.39
N VAL A 223 -31.79 -38.02 31.55
CA VAL A 223 -30.43 -37.69 32.01
C VAL A 223 -30.41 -36.43 32.87
N GLN A 224 -29.65 -36.46 33.97
CA GLN A 224 -29.40 -35.35 34.91
C GLN A 224 -27.90 -35.05 35.04
N ILE A 225 -27.01 -36.01 34.70
CA ILE A 225 -25.56 -35.80 34.54
C ILE A 225 -25.15 -36.30 33.15
N LEU A 226 -24.57 -35.40 32.36
CA LEU A 226 -24.11 -35.66 30.99
C LEU A 226 -22.72 -35.05 30.79
N ASP A 227 -21.68 -35.89 30.64
CA ASP A 227 -20.36 -35.43 30.24
C ASP A 227 -20.01 -35.93 28.82
N LEU A 228 -19.91 -34.99 27.88
CA LEU A 228 -19.49 -35.19 26.50
C LEU A 228 -18.22 -34.38 26.17
N SER A 229 -17.49 -33.91 27.19
CA SER A 229 -16.32 -33.05 27.00
C SER A 229 -15.18 -33.77 26.29
N LYS A 230 -14.28 -33.00 25.68
CA LYS A 230 -13.03 -33.50 25.07
C LYS A 230 -13.28 -34.52 23.94
N ASN A 231 -14.34 -34.30 23.18
CA ASN A 231 -14.67 -35.07 21.98
C ASN A 231 -14.36 -34.23 20.72
N LEU A 232 -14.93 -34.60 19.58
CA LEU A 232 -14.78 -33.94 18.28
C LEU A 232 -16.13 -33.41 17.74
N LEU A 233 -17.11 -33.18 18.63
CA LEU A 233 -18.48 -32.81 18.28
C LEU A 233 -18.51 -31.49 17.51
N ASP A 234 -19.07 -31.47 16.29
CA ASP A 234 -19.07 -30.27 15.43
C ASP A 234 -20.48 -29.67 15.17
N ASN A 235 -21.45 -30.51 14.79
CA ASN A 235 -22.76 -30.05 14.30
C ASN A 235 -23.98 -30.73 14.93
N SER A 236 -23.80 -31.87 15.59
CA SER A 236 -24.88 -32.82 15.86
C SER A 236 -24.98 -33.20 17.34
N VAL A 237 -25.27 -32.22 18.21
CA VAL A 237 -25.54 -32.47 19.65
C VAL A 237 -27.02 -32.24 19.94
N HIS A 238 -27.72 -33.31 20.28
CA HIS A 238 -29.13 -33.28 20.68
C HIS A 238 -29.28 -33.71 22.13
N ILE A 239 -29.79 -32.82 22.98
CA ILE A 239 -30.17 -33.11 24.36
C ILE A 239 -31.70 -33.02 24.42
N ALA A 240 -32.38 -34.17 24.52
CA ALA A 240 -33.83 -34.24 24.32
C ALA A 240 -34.62 -33.59 25.46
N GLY A 241 -35.49 -32.65 25.13
CA GLY A 241 -36.23 -31.84 26.10
C GLY A 241 -37.43 -32.51 26.79
N TYR A 242 -37.68 -33.82 26.57
CA TYR A 242 -38.91 -34.49 27.03
C TYR A 242 -38.96 -34.68 28.56
N ASN A 243 -37.84 -35.02 29.22
CA ASN A 243 -37.72 -35.01 30.70
C ASN A 243 -36.28 -34.78 31.23
N SER A 244 -35.27 -34.66 30.36
CA SER A 244 -33.87 -34.47 30.78
C SER A 244 -33.68 -33.16 31.52
N PHE A 245 -32.89 -33.19 32.60
CA PHE A 245 -32.65 -32.06 33.50
C PHE A 245 -33.92 -31.43 34.07
N ARG A 246 -35.04 -32.18 34.22
CA ARG A 246 -36.29 -31.66 34.81
C ARG A 246 -36.57 -32.14 36.24
N THR A 247 -35.89 -33.18 36.68
CA THR A 247 -36.19 -33.86 37.95
C THR A 247 -35.35 -33.26 39.06
N ASP A 248 -35.99 -32.62 40.04
CA ASP A 248 -35.26 -31.84 41.05
C ASP A 248 -34.40 -32.71 41.99
N ASN A 249 -34.81 -33.98 42.20
CA ASN A 249 -34.07 -34.99 42.97
C ASN A 249 -34.13 -36.35 42.24
N TRP A 250 -33.03 -37.09 42.20
CA TRP A 250 -33.02 -38.49 41.74
C TRP A 250 -32.14 -39.35 42.64
N SER A 251 -32.24 -40.66 42.47
CA SER A 251 -31.44 -41.65 43.21
C SER A 251 -30.90 -42.67 42.21
N VAL A 252 -29.59 -42.91 42.23
CA VAL A 252 -28.96 -43.99 41.44
C VAL A 252 -28.44 -45.09 42.35
N TYR A 253 -28.53 -46.33 41.88
CA TYR A 253 -27.87 -47.45 42.52
C TYR A 253 -26.34 -47.39 42.33
N LYS A 254 -25.58 -47.50 43.44
CA LYS A 254 -24.10 -47.50 43.45
C LYS A 254 -23.47 -48.79 43.97
N GLY A 255 -24.24 -49.70 44.57
CA GLY A 255 -23.71 -50.84 45.33
C GLY A 255 -23.15 -50.46 46.71
N GLY A 256 -22.54 -51.41 47.41
CA GLY A 256 -22.00 -51.23 48.76
C GLY A 256 -21.34 -52.50 49.32
N ASN A 257 -20.76 -52.40 50.52
CA ASN A 257 -20.21 -53.56 51.24
C ASN A 257 -21.32 -54.42 51.88
N ALA A 258 -20.94 -55.56 52.46
CA ALA A 258 -21.89 -56.47 53.11
C ALA A 258 -22.75 -55.79 54.19
N ALA A 259 -22.21 -54.82 54.94
CA ALA A 259 -22.97 -54.09 55.95
C ALA A 259 -24.08 -53.21 55.33
N ALA A 260 -23.81 -52.57 54.19
CA ALA A 260 -24.80 -51.80 53.43
C ALA A 260 -25.92 -52.70 52.89
N PHE A 261 -25.57 -53.84 52.31
CA PHE A 261 -26.56 -54.81 51.81
C PHE A 261 -27.34 -55.51 52.93
N GLN A 262 -26.74 -55.72 54.10
CA GLN A 262 -27.42 -56.26 55.28
C GLN A 262 -28.45 -55.27 55.86
N LYS A 263 -28.20 -53.95 55.79
CA LYS A 263 -29.22 -52.92 56.05
C LYS A 263 -30.33 -52.93 55.00
N ALA A 264 -29.97 -53.08 53.72
CA ALA A 264 -30.94 -53.13 52.63
C ALA A 264 -31.90 -54.34 52.75
N LEU A 265 -31.41 -55.52 53.18
CA LEU A 265 -32.26 -56.66 53.56
C LEU A 265 -33.26 -56.32 54.68
N GLY A 266 -32.87 -55.43 55.60
CA GLY A 266 -33.74 -54.90 56.66
C GLY A 266 -34.71 -53.80 56.21
N GLY A 267 -34.67 -53.40 54.94
CA GLY A 267 -35.53 -52.35 54.36
C GLY A 267 -34.89 -50.98 54.17
N ASP A 268 -33.64 -50.77 54.60
CA ASP A 268 -32.91 -49.50 54.47
C ASP A 268 -31.82 -49.58 53.40
N ASN A 269 -32.10 -49.01 52.22
CA ASN A 269 -31.21 -49.03 51.05
C ASN A 269 -30.40 -47.73 50.86
N ALA A 270 -30.38 -46.81 51.83
CA ALA A 270 -29.65 -45.55 51.71
C ALA A 270 -28.15 -45.76 51.46
N ASP A 271 -27.54 -46.75 52.12
CA ASP A 271 -26.11 -47.04 51.98
C ASP A 271 -25.72 -47.66 50.62
N ILE A 272 -26.66 -48.21 49.84
CA ILE A 272 -26.40 -48.80 48.50
C ILE A 272 -26.81 -47.88 47.33
N LYS A 273 -27.26 -46.65 47.63
CA LYS A 273 -27.66 -45.63 46.66
C LYS A 273 -26.92 -44.31 46.84
N VAL A 274 -27.06 -43.43 45.86
CA VAL A 274 -26.70 -42.02 45.95
C VAL A 274 -27.95 -41.21 45.61
N ASP A 275 -28.50 -40.54 46.61
CA ASP A 275 -29.50 -39.50 46.38
C ASP A 275 -28.79 -38.21 45.97
N ARG A 276 -29.32 -37.54 44.95
CA ARG A 276 -28.75 -36.36 44.30
C ARG A 276 -29.80 -35.31 44.04
N THR A 277 -29.35 -34.06 43.86
CA THR A 277 -30.24 -32.94 43.54
C THR A 277 -29.77 -32.22 42.28
N LEU A 278 -30.70 -31.75 41.45
CA LEU A 278 -30.36 -31.04 40.21
C LEU A 278 -29.57 -29.74 40.48
N ALA A 279 -29.84 -29.12 41.63
CA ALA A 279 -29.18 -27.89 42.07
C ALA A 279 -27.72 -28.09 42.55
N ALA A 280 -27.31 -29.30 42.94
CA ALA A 280 -25.95 -29.56 43.44
C ALA A 280 -25.14 -30.52 42.56
N ASP A 281 -25.80 -31.50 41.92
CA ASP A 281 -25.16 -32.59 41.19
C ASP A 281 -25.37 -32.53 39.68
N GLY A 282 -26.41 -31.81 39.20
CA GLY A 282 -26.76 -31.80 37.78
C GLY A 282 -25.63 -31.21 36.94
N ILE A 283 -25.27 -31.83 35.81
CA ILE A 283 -24.15 -31.38 34.95
C ILE A 283 -24.50 -31.62 33.48
N ALA A 284 -24.25 -30.63 32.61
CA ALA A 284 -24.07 -30.87 31.17
C ALA A 284 -22.74 -30.27 30.72
N ASN A 285 -21.79 -31.11 30.32
CA ASN A 285 -20.43 -30.70 29.96
C ASN A 285 -20.14 -30.98 28.47
N LEU A 286 -19.99 -29.89 27.70
CA LEU A 286 -19.70 -29.86 26.26
C LEU A 286 -18.35 -29.17 25.95
N SER A 287 -17.59 -28.78 26.97
CA SER A 287 -16.30 -28.10 26.79
C SER A 287 -15.29 -28.97 26.04
N ILE A 288 -14.41 -28.32 25.28
CA ILE A 288 -13.37 -28.93 24.44
C ILE A 288 -13.98 -29.82 23.36
N ASN A 289 -14.75 -29.20 22.47
CA ASN A 289 -15.28 -29.83 21.26
C ASN A 289 -15.01 -28.93 20.04
N LYS A 290 -15.62 -29.24 18.90
CA LYS A 290 -15.63 -28.41 17.68
C LYS A 290 -16.95 -27.63 17.52
N LEU A 291 -17.68 -27.44 18.62
CA LEU A 291 -18.99 -26.80 18.59
C LEU A 291 -18.80 -25.29 18.41
N ASN A 292 -19.67 -24.72 17.59
CA ASN A 292 -19.62 -23.32 17.20
C ASN A 292 -20.82 -22.57 17.81
N ILE A 293 -20.82 -21.25 17.72
CA ILE A 293 -21.92 -20.39 18.20
C ILE A 293 -23.30 -20.88 17.74
N ALA A 294 -23.42 -21.36 16.50
CA ALA A 294 -24.67 -21.87 15.95
C ALA A 294 -25.00 -23.33 16.28
N THR A 295 -24.03 -24.15 16.73
CA THR A 295 -24.21 -25.60 16.96
C THR A 295 -24.18 -25.99 18.44
N LEU A 296 -23.77 -25.08 19.32
CA LEU A 296 -23.96 -25.22 20.77
C LEU A 296 -25.45 -25.22 21.14
N PRO A 297 -25.95 -26.25 21.85
CA PRO A 297 -27.37 -26.33 22.21
C PRO A 297 -27.75 -25.27 23.26
N ALA A 298 -29.05 -25.00 23.35
CA ALA A 298 -29.62 -24.17 24.41
C ALA A 298 -29.54 -24.87 25.77
N LEU A 299 -29.64 -24.10 26.86
CA LEU A 299 -29.64 -24.61 28.24
C LEU A 299 -30.71 -25.72 28.40
N PRO A 300 -30.34 -26.95 28.80
CA PRO A 300 -31.27 -28.07 28.81
C PRO A 300 -32.13 -28.10 30.09
N GLY A 301 -33.45 -28.23 29.92
CA GLY A 301 -34.40 -28.46 31.02
C GLY A 301 -34.41 -27.32 32.04
N LYS A 302 -34.22 -27.67 33.32
CA LYS A 302 -34.07 -26.76 34.47
C LYS A 302 -32.60 -26.70 34.97
N LEU A 303 -31.62 -27.19 34.21
CA LEU A 303 -30.22 -27.21 34.65
C LEU A 303 -29.76 -25.80 35.07
N PRO A 304 -29.15 -25.61 36.25
CA PRO A 304 -28.54 -24.34 36.62
C PRO A 304 -27.50 -23.90 35.57
N LYS A 305 -27.39 -22.60 35.30
CA LYS A 305 -26.50 -22.09 34.24
C LYS A 305 -25.03 -22.39 34.53
N GLU A 306 -24.66 -22.26 35.79
CA GLU A 306 -23.37 -22.59 36.39
C GLU A 306 -22.96 -24.06 36.19
N HIS A 307 -23.93 -24.94 35.91
CA HIS A 307 -23.72 -26.37 35.72
C HIS A 307 -23.75 -26.79 34.23
N TYR A 308 -23.88 -25.83 33.31
CA TYR A 308 -23.75 -26.04 31.88
C TYR A 308 -22.39 -25.54 31.40
N TYR A 309 -21.46 -26.46 31.18
CA TYR A 309 -20.08 -26.16 30.82
C TYR A 309 -19.92 -26.23 29.29
N TYR A 310 -19.68 -25.08 28.65
CA TYR A 310 -19.56 -24.97 27.19
C TYR A 310 -18.47 -24.01 26.71
N THR A 311 -17.84 -23.24 27.60
CA THR A 311 -17.08 -22.03 27.26
C THR A 311 -15.95 -22.24 26.27
N LEU A 312 -15.16 -23.31 26.42
CA LEU A 312 -13.94 -23.51 25.65
C LEU A 312 -14.19 -24.43 24.44
N GLN A 313 -14.14 -23.90 23.22
CA GLN A 313 -14.36 -24.66 21.98
C GLN A 313 -13.17 -24.54 21.01
N GLN A 314 -13.05 -25.41 20.01
CA GLN A 314 -12.00 -25.25 19.00
C GLN A 314 -12.26 -23.98 18.16
N ARG A 315 -11.21 -23.24 17.79
CA ARG A 315 -11.32 -22.09 16.87
C ARG A 315 -12.13 -22.44 15.60
N TYR A 316 -13.03 -21.55 15.20
CA TYR A 316 -13.87 -21.73 14.01
C TYR A 316 -13.02 -21.70 12.74
N GLU A 317 -13.17 -22.69 11.85
CA GLU A 317 -12.46 -22.72 10.58
C GLU A 317 -13.11 -21.75 9.57
N VAL A 318 -12.40 -20.70 9.14
CA VAL A 318 -12.89 -19.78 8.11
C VAL A 318 -13.17 -20.51 6.80
N PRO A 319 -14.18 -20.07 6.01
CA PRO A 319 -14.26 -20.53 4.63
C PRO A 319 -12.99 -20.13 3.85
N LEU A 320 -12.67 -20.90 2.82
CA LEU A 320 -11.61 -20.56 1.88
C LEU A 320 -11.98 -19.29 1.08
N SER A 321 -10.94 -18.57 0.65
CA SER A 321 -11.05 -17.44 -0.27
C SER A 321 -11.66 -17.85 -1.62
N PRO A 322 -12.07 -16.90 -2.47
CA PRO A 322 -12.45 -17.19 -3.87
C PRO A 322 -11.38 -17.94 -4.69
N GLN A 323 -10.12 -17.91 -4.24
CA GLN A 323 -8.98 -18.63 -4.82
C GLN A 323 -8.79 -20.05 -4.26
N GLY A 324 -9.58 -20.47 -3.26
CA GLY A 324 -9.52 -21.80 -2.66
C GLY A 324 -8.38 -21.97 -1.63
N ASN A 325 -7.90 -20.89 -1.02
CA ASN A 325 -6.85 -20.90 0.01
C ASN A 325 -7.23 -20.01 1.22
N ASP A 326 -6.33 -19.86 2.18
CA ASP A 326 -6.46 -18.99 3.37
C ASP A 326 -6.02 -17.54 3.12
N VAL A 327 -5.65 -17.19 1.88
CA VAL A 327 -5.22 -15.85 1.48
C VAL A 327 -6.42 -15.09 0.90
N TRP A 328 -6.85 -14.10 1.67
CA TRP A 328 -7.87 -13.12 1.30
C TRP A 328 -7.20 -11.86 0.76
N HIS A 329 -7.93 -11.15 -0.10
CA HIS A 329 -7.50 -9.87 -0.66
C HIS A 329 -8.53 -8.77 -0.35
N PRO A 330 -8.14 -7.47 -0.37
CA PRO A 330 -9.08 -6.37 -0.30
C PRO A 330 -10.25 -6.52 -1.30
N LEU A 331 -11.42 -6.01 -0.90
CA LEU A 331 -12.72 -6.08 -1.59
C LEU A 331 -13.38 -7.47 -1.66
N GLN A 332 -12.67 -8.53 -1.26
CA GLN A 332 -13.29 -9.85 -1.10
C GLN A 332 -14.17 -9.93 0.16
N THR A 333 -15.15 -10.83 0.13
CA THR A 333 -16.15 -10.98 1.19
C THR A 333 -16.15 -12.39 1.78
N MET A 334 -15.81 -12.50 3.07
CA MET A 334 -15.85 -13.73 3.85
C MET A 334 -17.26 -13.98 4.38
N ASN A 335 -17.79 -15.19 4.25
CA ASN A 335 -19.14 -15.53 4.68
C ASN A 335 -19.16 -16.31 6.01
N LEU A 336 -19.45 -15.63 7.12
CA LEU A 336 -19.64 -16.23 8.45
C LEU A 336 -21.12 -16.18 8.90
N SER A 337 -22.07 -16.02 7.96
CA SER A 337 -23.51 -15.86 8.25
C SER A 337 -24.13 -17.07 8.96
N SER A 338 -23.53 -18.26 8.85
CA SER A 338 -23.91 -19.44 9.64
C SER A 338 -23.82 -19.21 11.15
N GLN A 339 -22.92 -18.33 11.60
CA GLN A 339 -22.69 -18.00 13.02
C GLN A 339 -23.45 -16.74 13.48
N ARG A 340 -24.33 -16.17 12.64
CA ARG A 340 -24.99 -14.87 12.89
C ARG A 340 -25.91 -14.88 14.11
N LYS A 341 -26.47 -16.03 14.46
CA LYS A 341 -27.54 -16.18 15.45
C LYS A 341 -27.27 -17.36 16.37
N ALA A 342 -27.63 -17.21 17.65
CA ALA A 342 -27.57 -18.29 18.65
C ALA A 342 -28.65 -18.10 19.72
N ILE A 343 -29.03 -19.18 20.40
CA ILE A 343 -29.99 -19.16 21.52
C ILE A 343 -29.27 -19.34 22.85
N GLY A 344 -28.45 -20.40 22.96
CA GLY A 344 -27.56 -20.65 24.09
C GLY A 344 -28.25 -20.64 25.46
N VAL A 345 -27.55 -20.07 26.44
CA VAL A 345 -27.99 -19.92 27.84
C VAL A 345 -29.03 -18.81 28.00
N ALA A 346 -29.06 -17.83 27.09
CA ALA A 346 -30.04 -16.75 27.12
C ALA A 346 -31.48 -17.19 26.82
N GLY A 347 -31.69 -18.44 26.34
CA GLY A 347 -33.02 -19.01 26.03
C GLY A 347 -33.80 -18.28 24.94
N SER A 348 -33.20 -17.29 24.30
CA SER A 348 -33.78 -16.39 23.31
C SER A 348 -32.74 -16.08 22.24
N GLU A 349 -33.17 -15.92 20.99
CA GLU A 349 -32.26 -15.67 19.88
C GLU A 349 -31.51 -14.33 20.06
N LYS A 350 -30.18 -14.40 20.01
CA LYS A 350 -29.25 -13.24 20.03
C LYS A 350 -28.45 -13.20 18.73
N THR A 351 -28.02 -12.00 18.37
CA THR A 351 -27.16 -11.76 17.19
C THR A 351 -25.70 -11.71 17.60
N THR A 352 -24.83 -12.35 16.81
CA THR A 352 -23.38 -12.34 17.00
C THR A 352 -22.77 -11.04 16.49
N ARG A 353 -21.95 -10.39 17.32
CA ARG A 353 -21.06 -9.28 16.96
C ARG A 353 -19.76 -9.86 16.41
N TYR A 354 -19.30 -9.35 15.27
CA TYR A 354 -18.03 -9.73 14.66
C TYR A 354 -17.04 -8.57 14.78
N GLU A 355 -15.81 -8.86 15.18
CA GLU A 355 -14.73 -7.88 15.29
C GLU A 355 -13.47 -8.46 14.65
N VAL A 356 -12.82 -7.70 13.77
CA VAL A 356 -11.61 -8.16 13.08
C VAL A 356 -10.39 -7.74 13.89
N TRP A 357 -9.43 -8.66 14.03
CA TRP A 357 -8.19 -8.45 14.78
C TRP A 357 -7.00 -8.85 13.93
N ARG A 358 -5.89 -8.13 14.07
CA ARG A 358 -4.62 -8.42 13.42
C ARG A 358 -3.65 -9.00 14.44
N GLU A 359 -3.03 -10.11 14.07
CA GLU A 359 -1.93 -10.74 14.78
C GLU A 359 -0.63 -9.96 14.54
N ILE A 360 -0.01 -9.54 15.62
CA ILE A 360 1.29 -8.86 15.61
C ILE A 360 2.41 -9.87 15.89
N ASP A 361 2.19 -10.73 16.89
CA ASP A 361 3.08 -11.83 17.21
C ASP A 361 2.26 -13.03 17.70
N ALA A 362 2.42 -14.15 16.99
CA ALA A 362 1.75 -15.40 17.28
C ALA A 362 2.38 -16.18 18.46
N ALA A 363 3.63 -15.87 18.82
CA ALA A 363 4.30 -16.48 19.97
C ALA A 363 3.78 -15.89 21.29
N THR A 364 3.64 -14.56 21.34
CA THR A 364 3.18 -13.82 22.53
C THR A 364 1.68 -13.51 22.55
N ASP A 365 0.90 -14.07 21.61
CA ASP A 365 -0.57 -13.92 21.50
C ASP A 365 -0.99 -12.43 21.47
N GLN A 366 -0.17 -11.59 20.82
CA GLN A 366 -0.35 -10.13 20.76
C GLN A 366 -1.20 -9.70 19.56
N TYR A 367 -2.28 -8.99 19.87
CA TYR A 367 -3.31 -8.61 18.91
C TYR A 367 -3.65 -7.12 18.95
N VAL A 368 -3.97 -6.57 17.78
CA VAL A 368 -4.56 -5.23 17.68
C VAL A 368 -5.89 -5.29 16.95
N ARG A 369 -6.89 -4.58 17.49
CA ARG A 369 -8.21 -4.46 16.86
C ARG A 369 -8.09 -3.68 15.55
N VAL A 370 -8.67 -4.22 14.48
CA VAL A 370 -8.82 -3.51 13.21
C VAL A 370 -9.91 -2.44 13.36
N PRO A 371 -9.68 -1.17 12.95
CA PRO A 371 -10.71 -0.14 12.96
C PRO A 371 -11.93 -0.53 12.12
N ALA A 372 -13.14 -0.23 12.61
CA ALA A 372 -14.40 -0.56 11.92
C ALA A 372 -14.60 0.19 10.58
N THR A 373 -13.71 1.12 10.22
CA THR A 373 -13.64 1.77 8.90
C THR A 373 -12.95 0.92 7.84
N ASP A 374 -12.12 -0.04 8.25
CA ASP A 374 -11.22 -0.78 7.37
C ASP A 374 -11.85 -2.07 6.83
N TYR A 375 -13.06 -2.40 7.29
CA TYR A 375 -13.88 -3.53 6.83
C TYR A 375 -15.38 -3.18 6.97
N GLN A 376 -16.24 -3.93 6.30
CA GLN A 376 -17.70 -3.81 6.42
C GLN A 376 -18.29 -5.15 6.84
N ILE A 377 -19.29 -5.12 7.73
CA ILE A 377 -20.11 -6.29 8.07
C ILE A 377 -21.53 -6.07 7.52
N SER A 378 -22.07 -7.09 6.86
CA SER A 378 -23.48 -7.15 6.47
C SER A 378 -23.98 -8.58 6.68
N GLU A 379 -24.95 -8.77 7.58
CA GLU A 379 -25.61 -10.08 7.83
C GLU A 379 -24.66 -11.26 8.16
N GLY A 380 -23.49 -10.98 8.74
CA GLY A 380 -22.44 -11.99 9.02
C GLY A 380 -21.50 -12.27 7.85
N GLN A 381 -21.64 -11.53 6.75
CA GLN A 381 -20.62 -11.41 5.70
C GLN A 381 -19.67 -10.25 6.03
N ILE A 382 -18.36 -10.43 5.80
CA ILE A 382 -17.30 -9.48 6.15
C ILE A 382 -16.52 -9.13 4.89
N THR A 383 -16.59 -7.88 4.44
CA THR A 383 -15.85 -7.38 3.28
C THR A 383 -14.64 -6.56 3.75
N PHE A 384 -13.44 -6.95 3.38
CA PHE A 384 -12.22 -6.22 3.75
C PHE A 384 -12.05 -4.99 2.84
N ARG A 385 -11.94 -3.79 3.41
CA ARG A 385 -11.85 -2.52 2.62
C ARG A 385 -10.43 -1.95 2.57
N ARG A 386 -9.59 -2.26 3.55
CA ARG A 386 -8.18 -1.87 3.61
C ARG A 386 -7.31 -3.06 4.01
N GLY A 387 -6.08 -3.06 3.53
CA GLY A 387 -5.04 -4.00 3.91
C GLY A 387 -4.06 -3.41 4.92
N TYR A 388 -3.07 -4.22 5.27
CA TYR A 388 -2.02 -3.90 6.25
C TYR A 388 -0.64 -4.29 5.72
N GLY A 389 -0.38 -4.01 4.44
CA GLY A 389 0.79 -4.47 3.71
C GLY A 389 0.62 -5.89 3.15
N GLU A 390 1.75 -6.59 3.03
CA GLU A 390 1.86 -7.93 2.48
C GLU A 390 1.73 -8.99 3.58
N ASN A 391 0.94 -10.04 3.33
CA ASN A 391 0.74 -11.19 4.22
C ASN A 391 0.32 -10.87 5.69
N ALA A 392 -0.55 -9.88 5.89
CA ALA A 392 -1.02 -9.56 7.24
C ALA A 392 -1.88 -10.70 7.82
N ARG A 393 -1.56 -11.19 9.02
CA ARG A 393 -2.31 -12.28 9.68
C ARG A 393 -3.48 -11.72 10.50
N LEU A 394 -4.70 -12.19 10.22
CA LEU A 394 -5.94 -11.71 10.83
C LEU A 394 -6.79 -12.88 11.36
N PHE A 395 -7.68 -12.59 12.32
CA PHE A 395 -8.80 -13.48 12.67
C PHE A 395 -10.06 -12.66 12.95
N VAL A 396 -11.22 -13.33 13.02
CA VAL A 396 -12.49 -12.72 13.43
C VAL A 396 -12.86 -13.20 14.83
N ALA A 397 -12.95 -12.26 15.78
CA ALA A 397 -13.57 -12.48 17.08
C ALA A 397 -15.10 -12.43 16.92
N MET A 398 -15.79 -13.37 17.56
CA MET A 398 -17.24 -13.49 17.55
C MET A 398 -17.76 -13.49 19.00
N THR A 399 -18.55 -12.47 19.35
CA THR A 399 -19.15 -12.34 20.68
C THR A 399 -20.67 -12.37 20.56
N THR A 400 -21.35 -13.09 21.45
CA THR A 400 -22.82 -13.16 21.46
C THR A 400 -23.36 -13.23 22.89
N ASP A 401 -24.43 -12.47 23.13
CA ASP A 401 -25.14 -12.45 24.42
C ASP A 401 -25.89 -13.78 24.68
N ALA A 402 -25.96 -14.68 23.68
CA ALA A 402 -26.54 -16.02 23.84
C ALA A 402 -25.79 -16.86 24.89
N PHE A 403 -24.48 -16.61 25.03
CA PHE A 403 -23.57 -17.39 25.88
C PHE A 403 -22.85 -16.54 26.94
N ASN A 404 -23.07 -15.22 26.96
CA ASN A 404 -22.46 -14.27 27.88
C ASN A 404 -23.50 -13.63 28.81
N THR A 405 -24.25 -14.44 29.56
CA THR A 405 -25.31 -13.92 30.44
C THR A 405 -24.80 -13.36 31.77
N ASP A 406 -23.61 -13.76 32.20
CA ASP A 406 -23.11 -13.54 33.57
C ASP A 406 -21.65 -13.02 33.57
N GLY A 407 -21.21 -12.40 32.46
CA GLY A 407 -19.88 -11.79 32.30
C GLY A 407 -18.80 -12.71 31.72
N TYR A 408 -19.14 -13.98 31.46
CA TYR A 408 -18.23 -14.99 30.89
C TYR A 408 -18.51 -15.20 29.39
N PRO A 409 -17.61 -14.78 28.48
CA PRO A 409 -17.77 -14.99 27.06
C PRO A 409 -17.52 -16.47 26.67
N LEU A 410 -18.06 -16.88 25.52
CA LEU A 410 -17.57 -18.07 24.82
C LEU A 410 -16.12 -17.83 24.39
N GLU A 411 -15.26 -18.84 24.51
CA GLU A 411 -13.81 -18.79 24.25
C GLU A 411 -13.37 -19.86 23.24
N SER A 412 -12.13 -19.76 22.74
CA SER A 412 -11.61 -20.76 21.81
C SER A 412 -10.13 -21.10 21.94
N PHE A 413 -9.80 -22.38 21.70
CA PHE A 413 -8.44 -22.93 21.69
C PHE A 413 -7.98 -23.35 20.29
N GLU A 414 -6.67 -23.36 20.08
CA GLU A 414 -6.03 -23.90 18.87
C GLU A 414 -5.65 -25.37 19.09
N ARG A 415 -6.05 -26.25 18.15
CA ARG A 415 -5.67 -27.66 18.19
C ARG A 415 -4.43 -27.89 17.32
N GLY A 416 -3.52 -28.76 17.77
CA GLY A 416 -2.34 -29.14 16.98
C GLY A 416 -2.71 -29.77 15.62
N THR A 417 -1.81 -29.62 14.64
CA THR A 417 -2.01 -30.08 13.25
C THR A 417 -1.85 -31.58 13.03
N THR A 418 -1.39 -32.33 14.04
CA THR A 418 -1.26 -33.79 13.98
C THR A 418 -2.62 -34.49 14.06
N PRO A 419 -2.87 -35.54 13.25
CA PRO A 419 -4.08 -36.35 13.37
C PRO A 419 -4.29 -36.87 14.79
N ILE A 420 -5.53 -36.80 15.28
CA ILE A 420 -5.91 -37.22 16.63
C ILE A 420 -6.04 -38.74 16.63
N THR A 421 -5.07 -39.43 17.22
CA THR A 421 -4.97 -40.91 17.23
C THR A 421 -5.04 -41.51 18.63
N THR A 422 -4.81 -40.71 19.67
CA THR A 422 -5.13 -41.02 21.07
C THR A 422 -6.49 -40.45 21.45
N ASP A 423 -6.94 -40.74 22.67
CA ASP A 423 -8.12 -40.17 23.32
C ASP A 423 -8.15 -38.63 23.16
N GLY A 424 -9.35 -38.05 22.97
CA GLY A 424 -9.56 -36.75 22.30
C GLY A 424 -8.93 -35.51 22.96
N PHE A 425 -8.24 -35.69 24.08
CA PHE A 425 -7.63 -34.67 24.93
C PHE A 425 -6.10 -34.56 24.82
N ASP A 426 -5.36 -35.64 24.54
CA ASP A 426 -3.88 -35.68 24.65
C ASP A 426 -3.13 -34.69 23.72
N ALA A 427 -3.80 -34.18 22.69
CA ALA A 427 -3.24 -33.22 21.72
C ALA A 427 -3.79 -31.78 21.87
N VAL A 428 -4.57 -31.49 22.93
CA VAL A 428 -5.41 -30.27 23.02
C VAL A 428 -4.68 -29.06 23.57
N LEU A 429 -3.74 -29.22 24.52
CA LEU A 429 -3.14 -28.10 25.23
C LEU A 429 -1.69 -27.85 24.79
N LYS A 430 -1.55 -27.41 23.53
CA LYS A 430 -0.52 -26.41 23.19
C LYS A 430 -1.11 -25.04 23.47
N GLN A 431 -0.83 -24.50 24.64
CA GLN A 431 -0.91 -23.05 24.85
C GLN A 431 0.05 -22.34 23.86
N PRO A 432 -0.10 -21.03 23.64
CA PRO A 432 1.04 -20.21 23.22
C PRO A 432 2.22 -20.53 24.17
N GLU A 433 3.42 -20.73 23.61
CA GLU A 433 4.63 -21.14 24.35
C GLU A 433 4.66 -22.55 24.98
N GLY A 434 4.33 -23.58 24.20
CA GLY A 434 5.09 -24.86 24.17
C GLY A 434 5.13 -25.74 25.43
N THR A 435 4.50 -25.32 26.52
CA THR A 435 4.44 -26.02 27.80
C THR A 435 3.09 -26.72 27.88
N ALA A 436 3.11 -28.04 27.93
CA ALA A 436 1.89 -28.81 28.14
C ALA A 436 1.27 -28.43 29.49
N SER A 437 -0.05 -28.24 29.53
CA SER A 437 -0.77 -28.11 30.80
C SER A 437 -0.41 -29.26 31.73
N GLY A 438 -0.15 -28.95 33.00
CA GLY A 438 0.02 -29.97 34.04
C GLY A 438 -1.19 -30.92 34.11
N ASP A 439 -0.91 -32.14 34.58
CA ASP A 439 -1.80 -33.33 34.61
C ASP A 439 -3.29 -33.06 34.34
N ARG A 440 -3.80 -33.70 33.29
CA ARG A 440 -5.22 -33.87 32.92
C ARG A 440 -6.18 -33.88 34.11
N ARG A 441 -5.85 -34.60 35.19
CA ARG A 441 -6.70 -34.73 36.38
C ARG A 441 -6.85 -33.41 37.17
N THR A 442 -5.84 -32.55 37.15
CA THR A 442 -5.77 -31.29 37.92
C THR A 442 -6.63 -30.18 37.32
N TYR A 443 -6.60 -30.00 36.00
CA TYR A 443 -7.37 -28.96 35.30
C TYR A 443 -8.88 -29.14 35.52
N PHE A 444 -9.42 -30.35 35.35
CA PHE A 444 -10.87 -30.60 35.50
C PHE A 444 -11.32 -30.74 36.95
N ALA A 445 -10.44 -31.17 37.86
CA ALA A 445 -10.69 -31.00 39.29
C ALA A 445 -10.84 -29.51 39.64
N THR A 446 -10.07 -28.62 39.01
CA THR A 446 -10.18 -27.17 39.19
C THR A 446 -11.47 -26.60 38.57
N VAL A 447 -11.84 -27.00 37.34
CA VAL A 447 -13.15 -26.65 36.73
C VAL A 447 -14.31 -27.03 37.66
N LYS A 448 -14.32 -28.28 38.16
CA LYS A 448 -15.36 -28.81 39.04
C LYS A 448 -15.37 -28.15 40.43
N ALA A 449 -14.22 -27.74 40.95
CA ALA A 449 -14.09 -27.12 42.27
C ALA A 449 -14.40 -25.60 42.28
N LYS A 450 -14.15 -24.90 41.16
CA LYS A 450 -14.45 -23.46 41.03
C LYS A 450 -15.87 -23.19 40.49
N GLY A 451 -16.50 -24.15 39.82
CA GLY A 451 -17.92 -24.10 39.45
C GLY A 451 -18.30 -23.00 38.46
N GLN A 452 -17.33 -22.38 37.79
CA GLN A 452 -17.56 -21.18 36.99
C GLN A 452 -16.83 -21.21 35.64
N ASN A 453 -17.41 -20.45 34.73
CA ASN A 453 -17.01 -20.22 33.35
C ASN A 453 -15.70 -19.40 33.20
N ASP A 454 -14.90 -19.26 34.27
CA ASP A 454 -13.58 -18.59 34.31
C ASP A 454 -12.49 -19.29 33.50
N VAL A 455 -12.71 -20.55 33.11
CA VAL A 455 -11.67 -21.41 32.55
C VAL A 455 -11.58 -21.23 31.02
N GLY A 456 -10.84 -20.19 30.63
CA GLY A 456 -10.24 -20.07 29.30
C GLY A 456 -9.04 -20.99 29.12
N ASP A 457 -8.14 -20.65 28.19
CA ASP A 457 -6.85 -21.35 28.04
C ASP A 457 -5.85 -21.07 29.19
N GLY A 458 -6.18 -20.15 30.09
CA GLY A 458 -5.55 -19.94 31.39
C GLY A 458 -6.16 -18.76 32.16
N GLU A 459 -5.83 -18.61 33.44
CA GLU A 459 -6.20 -17.40 34.21
C GLU A 459 -5.42 -16.15 33.76
N THR A 460 -4.50 -16.29 32.81
CA THR A 460 -3.54 -15.27 32.35
C THR A 460 -4.11 -14.23 31.39
N ARG A 461 -5.11 -14.56 30.56
CA ARG A 461 -5.74 -13.59 29.63
C ARG A 461 -6.72 -12.67 30.36
N VAL A 462 -6.69 -11.38 30.00
CA VAL A 462 -7.63 -10.37 30.49
C VAL A 462 -9.04 -10.64 29.93
N LEU A 463 -10.10 -10.40 30.71
CA LEU A 463 -11.49 -10.72 30.33
C LEU A 463 -11.93 -10.12 28.97
N ALA A 464 -11.42 -8.95 28.60
CA ALA A 464 -11.73 -8.29 27.34
C ALA A 464 -11.12 -8.96 26.08
N GLU A 465 -10.14 -9.86 26.27
CA GLU A 465 -9.42 -10.59 25.22
C GLU A 465 -9.83 -12.07 25.14
N ARG A 466 -10.79 -12.46 25.99
CA ARG A 466 -11.42 -13.79 26.00
C ARG A 466 -12.60 -13.77 25.05
N PHE A 467 -12.48 -14.46 23.92
CA PHE A 467 -13.56 -14.59 22.94
C PHE A 467 -13.41 -15.84 22.06
N PHE A 468 -14.52 -16.28 21.50
CA PHE A 468 -14.57 -17.28 20.45
C PHE A 468 -14.06 -16.64 19.16
N ARG A 469 -12.96 -17.14 18.61
CA ARG A 469 -12.34 -16.62 17.38
C ARG A 469 -12.26 -17.69 16.30
N THR A 470 -12.13 -17.22 15.07
CA THR A 470 -11.72 -18.07 13.95
C THR A 470 -10.27 -18.54 14.10
N ASN A 471 -9.85 -19.49 13.28
CA ASN A 471 -8.44 -19.64 12.94
C ASN A 471 -7.91 -18.35 12.27
N THR A 472 -6.59 -18.19 12.32
CA THR A 472 -5.89 -17.09 11.66
C THR A 472 -5.82 -17.34 10.15
N PHE A 473 -6.13 -16.32 9.36
CA PHE A 473 -6.04 -16.30 7.91
C PHE A 473 -5.14 -15.14 7.45
N THR A 474 -4.80 -15.10 6.17
CA THR A 474 -3.93 -14.06 5.60
C THR A 474 -4.77 -13.03 4.85
N LEU A 475 -4.52 -11.74 5.04
CA LEU A 475 -5.02 -10.65 4.20
C LEU A 475 -3.84 -10.02 3.46
N ASP A 476 -3.70 -10.33 2.17
CA ASP A 476 -2.65 -9.76 1.33
C ASP A 476 -3.18 -8.60 0.46
N ALA A 477 -2.61 -7.41 0.66
CA ALA A 477 -2.90 -6.23 -0.16
C ALA A 477 -1.75 -5.84 -1.10
N SER A 478 -0.72 -6.69 -1.25
CA SER A 478 0.50 -6.39 -2.00
C SER A 478 0.31 -5.95 -3.46
N GLU A 479 -0.80 -6.33 -4.10
CA GLU A 479 -1.19 -5.88 -5.46
C GLU A 479 -2.44 -4.98 -5.51
N LEU A 480 -3.24 -4.86 -4.44
CA LEU A 480 -4.50 -4.11 -4.42
C LEU A 480 -4.41 -2.86 -3.54
N ASN A 481 -3.73 -1.84 -4.09
CA ASN A 481 -3.39 -0.62 -3.38
C ASN A 481 -3.89 0.64 -4.11
N TYR A 482 -5.09 1.09 -3.76
CA TYR A 482 -5.74 2.25 -4.35
C TYR A 482 -5.37 3.53 -3.60
N TRP A 483 -5.17 4.61 -4.34
CA TRP A 483 -5.20 5.96 -3.79
C TRP A 483 -6.64 6.34 -3.43
N TYR A 484 -6.90 6.53 -2.14
CA TYR A 484 -8.14 7.09 -1.63
C TYR A 484 -7.91 8.50 -1.07
N GLY A 485 -6.75 8.73 -0.45
CA GLY A 485 -6.37 10.00 0.16
C GLY A 485 -7.05 10.20 1.52
N TYR A 486 -6.92 9.25 2.45
CA TYR A 486 -7.58 9.29 3.77
C TYR A 486 -7.20 10.50 4.65
N ILE A 487 -5.92 10.84 4.73
CA ILE A 487 -5.38 11.86 5.65
C ILE A 487 -5.19 13.20 4.93
N ASN A 488 -4.45 13.21 3.83
CA ASN A 488 -4.06 14.41 3.08
C ASN A 488 -3.77 14.07 1.60
N ASN A 489 -3.21 15.01 0.84
CA ASN A 489 -2.87 14.83 -0.58
C ASN A 489 -1.47 14.19 -0.80
N ASP A 490 -0.72 13.90 0.27
CA ASP A 490 0.69 13.51 0.18
C ASP A 490 0.87 12.06 -0.32
N TRP A 491 1.59 11.91 -1.44
CA TRP A 491 1.95 10.62 -2.03
C TRP A 491 2.74 9.73 -1.07
N ALA A 492 3.64 10.30 -0.27
CA ALA A 492 4.53 9.56 0.62
C ALA A 492 3.83 8.98 1.87
N ASN A 493 2.64 9.48 2.21
CA ASN A 493 1.90 9.02 3.38
C ASN A 493 1.16 7.71 3.09
N ALA A 494 1.74 6.59 3.55
CA ALA A 494 1.20 5.25 3.39
C ALA A 494 -0.28 5.11 3.83
N GLU A 495 -0.75 5.86 4.83
CA GLU A 495 -2.15 5.78 5.30
C GLU A 495 -3.18 6.28 4.29
N ASN A 496 -2.78 7.10 3.31
CA ASN A 496 -3.65 7.53 2.23
C ASN A 496 -4.01 6.41 1.24
N TRP A 497 -3.24 5.32 1.25
CA TRP A 497 -3.35 4.18 0.35
C TRP A 497 -4.11 3.03 1.01
N THR A 498 -4.95 2.31 0.26
CA THR A 498 -5.82 1.27 0.84
C THR A 498 -5.07 0.05 1.35
N GLY A 499 -3.93 -0.29 0.76
CA GLY A 499 -3.04 -1.37 1.20
C GLY A 499 -2.06 -0.94 2.30
N ARG A 500 -2.04 0.34 2.70
CA ARG A 500 -1.12 0.96 3.66
C ARG A 500 0.37 0.87 3.27
N PHE A 501 0.67 1.02 1.99
CA PHE A 501 2.03 1.25 1.49
C PHE A 501 2.03 2.23 0.32
N VAL A 502 3.17 2.86 0.05
CA VAL A 502 3.36 3.73 -1.12
C VAL A 502 3.82 2.87 -2.30
N PRO A 503 3.21 2.96 -3.50
CA PRO A 503 3.69 2.25 -4.68
C PRO A 503 5.16 2.56 -4.99
N ASN A 504 5.88 1.57 -5.53
CA ASN A 504 7.30 1.60 -5.93
C ASN A 504 7.51 2.53 -7.12
N THR A 505 7.48 3.83 -6.82
CA THR A 505 7.38 4.94 -7.76
C THR A 505 8.51 5.95 -7.59
N LEU A 506 9.54 5.64 -6.81
CA LEU A 506 10.78 6.40 -6.75
C LEU A 506 11.77 5.82 -7.75
N VAL A 507 12.63 6.65 -8.33
CA VAL A 507 13.65 6.20 -9.31
C VAL A 507 14.48 5.04 -8.74
N GLY A 508 14.88 5.12 -7.46
CA GLY A 508 15.67 4.08 -6.79
C GLY A 508 14.92 2.82 -6.34
N ASN A 509 13.59 2.76 -6.42
CA ASN A 509 12.80 1.56 -6.07
C ASN A 509 11.82 1.08 -7.16
N TYR A 510 11.76 1.77 -8.30
CA TYR A 510 10.92 1.39 -9.43
C TYR A 510 11.25 -0.01 -9.94
N ALA A 511 10.27 -0.91 -9.92
CA ALA A 511 10.46 -2.34 -10.18
C ALA A 511 9.78 -2.84 -11.46
N ASN A 512 9.24 -1.93 -12.28
CA ASN A 512 8.50 -2.21 -13.52
C ASN A 512 7.41 -3.30 -13.42
N ASN A 513 6.76 -3.40 -12.26
CA ASN A 513 5.74 -4.40 -11.95
C ASN A 513 4.47 -3.75 -11.38
N LYS A 514 3.44 -4.54 -11.03
CA LYS A 514 2.18 -4.02 -10.49
C LYS A 514 2.35 -3.16 -9.22
N LYS A 515 3.39 -3.42 -8.40
CA LYS A 515 3.71 -2.60 -7.22
C LYS A 515 4.17 -1.19 -7.58
N SER A 516 4.44 -0.89 -8.87
CA SER A 516 4.77 0.44 -9.42
C SER A 516 3.60 1.12 -10.17
N ASP A 517 2.41 0.50 -10.22
CA ASP A 517 1.21 1.11 -10.80
C ASP A 517 0.55 2.09 -9.81
N VAL A 518 -0.10 3.14 -10.32
CA VAL A 518 -0.90 4.09 -9.52
C VAL A 518 -2.36 3.96 -9.91
N VAL A 519 -3.20 3.57 -8.95
CA VAL A 519 -4.61 3.27 -9.16
C VAL A 519 -5.45 4.14 -8.24
N PHE A 520 -6.45 4.86 -8.75
CA PHE A 520 -7.36 5.65 -7.92
C PHE A 520 -8.60 4.84 -7.50
N ALA A 521 -9.08 5.06 -6.29
CA ALA A 521 -10.34 4.50 -5.81
C ALA A 521 -11.54 5.09 -6.58
N SER A 522 -12.46 4.24 -7.03
CA SER A 522 -13.64 4.62 -7.85
C SER A 522 -14.87 3.77 -7.48
N VAL A 523 -16.09 4.33 -7.63
CA VAL A 523 -17.34 3.55 -7.51
C VAL A 523 -17.73 2.85 -8.81
N ASN A 524 -17.32 3.41 -9.95
CA ASN A 524 -17.50 2.87 -11.29
C ASN A 524 -16.34 1.91 -11.65
N SER A 525 -16.63 0.88 -12.45
CA SER A 525 -15.67 -0.18 -12.89
C SER A 525 -14.49 0.36 -13.69
N ASN A 526 -13.23 0.17 -13.26
CA ASN A 526 -12.07 0.65 -14.04
C ASN A 526 -12.11 0.17 -15.51
N PRO A 527 -11.52 0.94 -16.46
CA PRO A 527 -11.51 0.59 -17.88
C PRO A 527 -11.11 -0.87 -18.12
N ASN A 528 -11.85 -1.60 -18.96
CA ASN A 528 -11.72 -3.06 -19.13
C ASN A 528 -10.27 -3.54 -19.37
N ASP A 529 -9.48 -2.79 -20.13
CA ASP A 529 -8.07 -3.11 -20.43
C ASP A 529 -7.13 -3.05 -19.20
N ALA A 530 -7.59 -2.51 -18.06
CA ALA A 530 -6.76 -2.30 -16.87
C ALA A 530 -6.67 -3.52 -15.93
N ASP A 531 -7.60 -4.48 -16.04
CA ASP A 531 -7.70 -5.69 -15.19
C ASP A 531 -7.67 -5.41 -13.67
N ILE A 532 -8.39 -4.37 -13.23
CA ILE A 532 -8.48 -3.95 -11.82
C ILE A 532 -9.93 -3.73 -11.41
N ALA A 533 -10.37 -4.36 -10.32
CA ALA A 533 -11.71 -4.20 -9.77
C ALA A 533 -11.99 -2.75 -9.27
N PRO A 534 -13.23 -2.25 -9.34
CA PRO A 534 -13.57 -0.97 -8.71
C PRO A 534 -13.46 -1.07 -7.18
N TYR A 535 -12.93 -0.02 -6.54
CA TYR A 535 -12.86 0.06 -5.07
C TYR A 535 -14.23 0.09 -4.39
N GLY A 536 -15.25 0.58 -5.09
CA GLY A 536 -16.61 0.71 -4.57
C GLY A 536 -16.87 2.02 -3.82
N GLU A 537 -15.86 2.89 -3.72
CA GLU A 537 -15.92 4.30 -3.27
C GLU A 537 -14.95 5.16 -4.07
N THR A 538 -15.29 6.43 -4.28
CA THR A 538 -14.47 7.40 -5.03
C THR A 538 -13.37 7.99 -4.15
N ALA A 539 -12.16 8.16 -4.69
CA ALA A 539 -11.08 8.88 -4.02
C ALA A 539 -11.53 10.29 -3.60
N ILE A 540 -11.24 10.67 -2.36
CA ILE A 540 -11.73 11.92 -1.78
C ILE A 540 -10.77 13.10 -2.01
N ARG A 541 -9.51 12.83 -2.36
CA ARG A 541 -8.43 13.82 -2.55
C ARG A 541 -7.59 13.54 -3.81
N ASP A 542 -6.96 14.58 -4.32
CA ASP A 542 -5.94 14.50 -5.37
C ASP A 542 -4.63 13.93 -4.79
N LEU A 543 -3.81 13.32 -5.66
CA LEU A 543 -2.51 12.76 -5.33
C LEU A 543 -1.39 13.74 -5.72
N TYR A 544 -0.75 14.39 -4.75
CA TYR A 544 0.28 15.40 -4.99
C TYR A 544 1.67 14.77 -4.91
N ALA A 545 2.48 14.93 -5.95
CA ALA A 545 3.88 14.52 -5.94
C ALA A 545 4.66 15.26 -4.84
N ASP A 546 5.35 14.50 -4.00
CA ASP A 546 6.28 14.97 -2.97
C ASP A 546 7.72 15.16 -3.53
N GLN A 547 8.07 14.30 -4.49
CA GLN A 547 9.37 14.24 -5.16
C GLN A 547 9.20 13.75 -6.61
N ASN A 548 10.30 13.49 -7.31
CA ASN A 548 10.22 12.94 -8.66
C ASN A 548 9.70 11.50 -8.63
N ARG A 549 8.61 11.23 -9.35
CA ARG A 549 7.92 9.94 -9.40
C ARG A 549 8.00 9.29 -10.77
N VAL A 550 8.18 7.97 -10.78
CA VAL A 550 8.14 7.10 -11.97
C VAL A 550 6.96 6.14 -11.79
N VAL A 551 5.94 6.28 -12.62
CA VAL A 551 4.70 5.50 -12.56
C VAL A 551 4.70 4.51 -13.72
N ARG A 552 4.40 3.23 -13.45
CA ARG A 552 4.28 2.22 -14.51
C ARG A 552 2.99 2.46 -15.30
N ASN A 553 1.85 2.00 -14.81
CA ASN A 553 0.53 2.36 -15.33
C ASN A 553 -0.17 3.37 -14.42
N TYR A 554 -1.00 4.23 -15.02
CA TYR A 554 -1.85 5.17 -14.29
C TYR A 554 -3.33 4.89 -14.55
N VAL A 555 -4.08 4.45 -13.53
CA VAL A 555 -5.48 4.03 -13.66
C VAL A 555 -6.37 5.00 -12.88
N ASN A 556 -7.29 5.67 -13.58
CA ASN A 556 -8.21 6.60 -12.96
C ASN A 556 -9.61 6.58 -13.60
N ALA A 557 -10.59 6.35 -12.72
CA ALA A 557 -12.01 6.21 -13.01
C ALA A 557 -12.87 7.14 -12.14
N THR A 558 -12.24 8.08 -11.40
CA THR A 558 -12.91 8.88 -10.37
C THR A 558 -13.97 9.84 -10.92
N GLU A 559 -15.19 9.75 -10.38
CA GLU A 559 -16.36 10.47 -10.89
C GLU A 559 -16.32 11.98 -10.58
N ASN A 560 -15.48 12.37 -9.63
CA ASN A 560 -15.22 13.74 -9.21
C ASN A 560 -13.97 14.37 -9.88
N GLY A 561 -13.23 13.59 -10.67
CA GLY A 561 -12.02 14.02 -11.34
C GLY A 561 -10.86 14.28 -10.39
N ARG A 562 -10.59 13.36 -9.45
CA ARG A 562 -9.37 13.48 -8.63
C ARG A 562 -8.14 13.27 -9.48
N ALA A 563 -7.18 14.16 -9.34
CA ALA A 563 -6.02 14.22 -10.20
C ALA A 563 -4.80 13.54 -9.58
N MET A 564 -3.94 12.97 -10.43
CA MET A 564 -2.53 12.83 -10.15
C MET A 564 -1.83 14.15 -10.53
N VAL A 565 -1.08 14.73 -9.59
CA VAL A 565 -0.65 16.12 -9.67
C VAL A 565 0.87 16.23 -9.63
N ALA A 566 1.45 16.68 -10.73
CA ALA A 566 2.84 17.12 -10.78
C ALA A 566 2.93 18.52 -10.16
N THR A 567 3.32 18.58 -8.88
CA THR A 567 3.48 19.82 -8.12
C THR A 567 4.69 20.64 -8.62
N PRO A 568 4.78 21.94 -8.29
CA PRO A 568 5.88 22.80 -8.74
C PRO A 568 7.27 22.24 -8.44
N GLY A 569 8.13 22.22 -9.45
CA GLY A 569 9.50 21.70 -9.38
C GLY A 569 9.64 20.19 -9.26
N LYS A 570 8.54 19.42 -9.38
CA LYS A 570 8.55 17.94 -9.33
C LYS A 570 8.15 17.34 -10.67
N GLN A 571 8.76 16.21 -11.03
CA GLN A 571 8.41 15.46 -12.23
C GLN A 571 7.62 14.19 -11.91
N ILE A 572 6.63 13.88 -12.74
CA ILE A 572 6.04 12.55 -12.88
C ILE A 572 6.37 12.02 -14.28
N LEU A 573 6.94 10.83 -14.36
CA LEU A 573 7.19 10.09 -15.60
C LEU A 573 6.28 8.87 -15.67
N LEU A 574 5.36 8.83 -16.64
CA LEU A 574 4.57 7.65 -16.97
C LEU A 574 5.34 6.73 -17.92
N LYS A 575 5.59 5.49 -17.52
CA LYS A 575 6.42 4.52 -18.24
C LYS A 575 5.64 3.65 -19.23
N GLU A 576 4.43 3.21 -18.85
CA GLU A 576 3.59 2.30 -19.64
C GLU A 576 2.32 3.01 -20.13
N LYS A 577 1.12 2.61 -19.67
CA LYS A 577 -0.17 3.11 -20.19
C LYS A 577 -1.00 3.78 -19.10
N ALA A 578 -1.69 4.84 -19.47
CA ALA A 578 -2.75 5.43 -18.67
C ALA A 578 -4.11 4.87 -19.11
N TYR A 579 -4.87 4.40 -18.12
CA TYR A 579 -6.23 3.89 -18.24
C TYR A 579 -7.15 4.95 -17.62
N LEU A 580 -7.34 6.02 -18.36
CA LEU A 580 -8.20 7.15 -17.99
C LEU A 580 -9.58 6.96 -18.58
N TRP A 581 -10.62 7.13 -17.77
CA TRP A 581 -11.98 6.89 -18.24
C TRP A 581 -12.66 8.15 -18.75
N ASP A 582 -12.97 8.18 -20.04
CA ASP A 582 -13.90 9.15 -20.62
C ASP A 582 -15.35 8.71 -20.38
N LEU A 583 -16.19 9.61 -19.89
CA LEU A 583 -17.48 9.29 -19.28
C LEU A 583 -18.62 9.19 -20.31
N GLN A 584 -18.45 8.31 -21.29
CA GLN A 584 -19.49 7.95 -22.28
C GLN A 584 -20.04 6.53 -22.12
N TYR A 585 -20.86 6.37 -21.06
CA TYR A 585 -21.90 5.35 -20.85
C TYR A 585 -21.52 3.84 -20.76
N PRO A 586 -22.28 3.01 -19.99
CA PRO A 586 -23.14 3.32 -18.85
C PRO A 586 -22.39 3.17 -17.50
N PHE A 587 -22.71 4.00 -16.51
CA PHE A 587 -22.03 4.01 -15.20
C PHE A 587 -22.97 3.96 -14.00
N LYS A 588 -22.43 3.59 -12.84
CA LYS A 588 -23.14 3.51 -11.55
C LYS A 588 -23.39 4.89 -10.94
N VAL A 589 -22.45 5.83 -11.13
CA VAL A 589 -22.55 7.23 -10.68
C VAL A 589 -22.14 8.19 -11.80
N GLN A 590 -22.85 9.31 -11.90
CA GLN A 590 -22.63 10.37 -12.88
C GLN A 590 -21.44 11.26 -12.50
N ALA A 591 -20.76 11.78 -13.52
CA ALA A 591 -19.62 12.68 -13.36
C ALA A 591 -20.02 14.02 -12.70
N THR A 592 -19.10 14.62 -11.92
CA THR A 592 -19.22 16.02 -11.52
C THR A 592 -19.09 16.96 -12.72
N ALA A 593 -19.63 18.17 -12.61
CA ALA A 593 -19.65 19.13 -13.72
C ALA A 593 -18.25 19.44 -14.27
N ASN A 594 -17.23 19.59 -13.42
CA ASN A 594 -15.86 19.84 -13.84
C ASN A 594 -15.29 18.72 -14.72
N LEU A 595 -15.58 17.45 -14.39
CA LEU A 595 -15.13 16.28 -15.14
C LEU A 595 -15.95 16.05 -16.41
N ARG A 596 -17.27 16.30 -16.36
CA ARG A 596 -18.13 16.29 -17.54
C ARG A 596 -17.69 17.30 -18.58
N ASP A 597 -17.29 18.51 -18.15
CA ASP A 597 -17.01 19.62 -19.05
C ASP A 597 -15.54 19.63 -19.55
N ARG A 598 -14.60 19.09 -18.76
CA ARG A 598 -13.16 19.06 -19.09
C ARG A 598 -12.64 17.66 -19.50
N GLY A 599 -13.42 16.60 -19.27
CA GLY A 599 -13.09 15.23 -19.62
C GLY A 599 -11.84 14.69 -18.93
N VAL A 600 -11.20 13.68 -19.53
CA VAL A 600 -10.02 12.98 -18.99
C VAL A 600 -8.83 13.89 -18.62
N ALA A 601 -8.81 15.15 -19.10
CA ALA A 601 -7.79 16.13 -18.77
C ALA A 601 -7.75 16.51 -17.27
N GLU A 602 -8.86 16.29 -16.55
CA GLU A 602 -8.93 16.51 -15.10
C GLU A 602 -8.05 15.56 -14.29
N TYR A 603 -7.83 14.33 -14.79
CA TYR A 603 -7.09 13.32 -14.04
C TYR A 603 -5.59 13.64 -13.94
N THR A 604 -5.06 14.54 -14.77
CA THR A 604 -3.63 14.89 -14.74
C THR A 604 -3.47 16.40 -14.70
N VAL A 605 -2.99 16.90 -13.56
CA VAL A 605 -2.73 18.33 -13.36
C VAL A 605 -1.23 18.56 -13.25
N VAL A 606 -0.74 19.55 -14.00
CA VAL A 606 0.63 20.05 -13.88
C VAL A 606 0.55 21.44 -13.27
N GLN A 607 1.00 21.59 -12.01
CA GLN A 607 0.82 22.83 -11.26
C GLN A 607 1.93 23.86 -11.51
N ALA A 608 1.58 25.12 -11.30
CA ALA A 608 2.49 26.26 -11.27
C ALA A 608 2.25 27.10 -10.00
N GLU A 609 3.31 27.69 -9.48
CA GLU A 609 3.29 28.51 -8.27
C GLU A 609 4.33 29.63 -8.38
N GLU A 610 4.07 30.76 -7.72
CA GLU A 610 4.99 31.89 -7.66
C GLU A 610 6.38 31.49 -7.16
N GLY A 611 7.42 31.99 -7.83
CA GLY A 611 8.82 31.76 -7.46
C GLY A 611 9.33 30.32 -7.63
N LYS A 612 8.52 29.39 -8.14
CA LYS A 612 8.91 27.99 -8.33
C LYS A 612 8.89 27.59 -9.81
N PRO A 613 9.74 26.65 -10.25
CA PRO A 613 9.57 26.00 -11.54
C PRO A 613 8.21 25.30 -11.61
N ASN A 614 7.59 25.23 -12.79
CA ASN A 614 6.39 24.42 -13.01
C ASN A 614 6.66 22.94 -12.66
N GLY A 615 5.60 22.19 -12.36
CA GLY A 615 5.65 20.74 -12.37
C GLY A 615 5.93 20.21 -13.78
N THR A 616 6.37 18.95 -13.87
CA THR A 616 6.66 18.28 -15.14
C THR A 616 5.88 16.96 -15.22
N PHE A 617 5.21 16.71 -16.34
CA PHE A 617 4.56 15.42 -16.63
C PHE A 617 4.98 14.91 -18.01
N LEU A 618 5.62 13.75 -18.07
CA LEU A 618 6.14 13.14 -19.31
C LEU A 618 5.69 11.68 -19.46
N ILE A 619 5.70 11.17 -20.70
CA ILE A 619 5.23 9.83 -21.05
C ILE A 619 6.30 9.11 -21.89
N GLU A 620 6.95 8.07 -21.37
CA GLU A 620 8.00 7.33 -22.09
C GLU A 620 7.47 6.56 -23.31
N LYS A 621 6.19 6.14 -23.29
CA LYS A 621 5.53 5.44 -24.41
C LYS A 621 4.34 6.23 -24.97
N PRO A 622 4.59 7.31 -25.75
CA PRO A 622 3.53 8.10 -26.41
C PRO A 622 2.57 7.26 -27.26
N ALA A 623 3.09 6.25 -27.98
CA ALA A 623 2.29 5.37 -28.83
C ALA A 623 1.26 4.52 -28.04
N SER A 624 1.51 4.25 -26.75
CA SER A 624 0.57 3.57 -25.85
C SER A 624 -0.44 4.53 -25.21
N ASN A 625 -0.22 5.84 -25.35
CA ASN A 625 -1.00 6.92 -24.75
C ASN A 625 -1.35 8.00 -25.79
N PRO A 626 -1.96 7.63 -26.94
CA PRO A 626 -2.25 8.59 -28.00
C PRO A 626 -3.23 9.66 -27.50
N ASN A 627 -3.02 10.89 -27.96
CA ASN A 627 -3.87 12.04 -27.68
C ASN A 627 -4.08 12.34 -26.17
N TYR A 628 -3.04 12.12 -25.36
CA TYR A 628 -3.10 12.31 -23.91
C TYR A 628 -3.44 13.75 -23.53
N LYS A 629 -4.54 13.95 -22.79
CA LYS A 629 -4.99 15.26 -22.33
C LYS A 629 -4.62 15.51 -20.87
N ALA A 630 -4.30 16.76 -20.55
CA ALA A 630 -3.99 17.21 -19.20
C ALA A 630 -4.47 18.66 -18.98
N ASN A 631 -4.52 19.06 -17.72
CA ASN A 631 -4.74 20.43 -17.27
C ASN A 631 -3.39 21.01 -16.80
N VAL A 632 -2.77 21.86 -17.61
CA VAL A 632 -1.46 22.46 -17.31
C VAL A 632 -1.63 23.89 -16.83
N GLU A 633 -1.12 24.18 -15.64
CA GLU A 633 -1.16 25.50 -15.04
C GLU A 633 0.07 26.33 -15.42
N MET A 634 -0.13 27.65 -15.47
CA MET A 634 0.94 28.64 -15.64
C MET A 634 0.71 29.79 -14.67
N PHE A 635 1.73 30.10 -13.87
CA PHE A 635 1.75 31.33 -13.09
C PHE A 635 2.15 32.49 -14.00
N ALA A 636 1.20 33.38 -14.28
CA ALA A 636 1.46 34.63 -14.96
C ALA A 636 1.85 35.69 -13.91
N LYS A 637 3.14 35.98 -13.82
CA LYS A 637 3.73 36.95 -12.89
C LYS A 637 3.66 38.41 -13.37
N SER A 638 3.59 38.64 -14.68
CA SER A 638 3.50 39.98 -15.26
C SER A 638 2.13 40.61 -14.99
N PHE A 639 2.07 41.90 -14.69
CA PHE A 639 0.79 42.61 -14.54
C PHE A 639 0.85 44.07 -14.99
N ASP A 640 -0.31 44.64 -15.35
CA ASP A 640 -0.43 46.01 -15.85
C ASP A 640 -0.86 47.04 -14.78
N GLY A 641 -1.38 46.55 -13.64
CA GLY A 641 -1.86 47.31 -12.48
C GLY A 641 -3.07 48.25 -12.71
N ASN A 642 -3.16 48.86 -13.89
CA ASN A 642 -4.03 49.98 -14.23
C ASN A 642 -4.66 49.87 -15.64
N ARG A 643 -4.61 48.69 -16.29
CA ARG A 643 -5.12 48.49 -17.66
C ARG A 643 -4.61 49.50 -18.68
N ASN A 644 -3.31 49.82 -18.65
CA ASN A 644 -2.67 50.62 -19.71
C ASN A 644 -1.73 49.76 -20.56
N LYS A 645 -2.22 49.35 -21.73
CA LYS A 645 -1.52 48.47 -22.70
C LYS A 645 -0.16 48.99 -23.17
N THR A 646 0.09 50.30 -23.10
CA THR A 646 1.38 50.93 -23.46
C THR A 646 2.43 50.77 -22.37
N TYR A 647 2.02 50.62 -21.10
CA TYR A 647 2.89 50.47 -19.93
C TYR A 647 2.74 49.11 -19.22
N ALA A 648 1.97 48.19 -19.79
CA ALA A 648 1.71 46.87 -19.22
C ALA A 648 2.96 45.98 -19.30
N THR A 649 3.39 45.39 -18.18
CA THR A 649 4.45 44.36 -18.16
C THR A 649 3.96 43.10 -18.86
N TRP A 650 4.77 42.53 -19.77
CA TRP A 650 4.43 41.32 -20.54
C TRP A 650 5.24 40.11 -20.08
N GLN A 651 4.59 38.94 -20.00
CA GLN A 651 5.25 37.65 -19.82
C GLN A 651 5.20 36.84 -21.10
N TYR A 652 6.36 36.39 -21.56
CA TYR A 652 6.48 35.53 -22.73
C TYR A 652 6.25 34.06 -22.36
N PHE A 653 5.42 33.38 -23.15
CA PHE A 653 5.06 31.98 -22.94
C PHE A 653 4.73 31.25 -24.26
N GLY A 654 4.65 29.92 -24.20
CA GLY A 654 4.11 29.06 -25.24
C GLY A 654 2.90 28.28 -24.76
N SER A 655 2.16 27.66 -25.68
CA SER A 655 1.08 26.74 -25.29
C SER A 655 1.66 25.41 -24.76
N PRO A 656 1.26 24.91 -23.57
CA PRO A 656 1.64 23.56 -23.09
C PRO A 656 0.97 22.42 -23.86
N VAL A 657 -0.13 22.73 -24.55
CA VAL A 657 -1.00 21.76 -25.22
C VAL A 657 -1.13 22.11 -26.70
N LYS A 658 -1.34 21.12 -27.57
CA LYS A 658 -1.33 21.26 -29.04
C LYS A 658 -2.25 22.35 -29.57
N SER A 659 -3.37 22.58 -28.89
CA SER A 659 -4.37 23.58 -29.26
C SER A 659 -5.08 24.07 -27.99
N ALA A 660 -4.46 25.01 -27.28
CA ALA A 660 -5.13 25.65 -26.15
C ALA A 660 -6.17 26.63 -26.65
N ASN A 661 -7.39 26.59 -26.11
CA ASN A 661 -8.39 27.59 -26.43
C ASN A 661 -8.07 28.89 -25.68
N ARG A 662 -7.87 30.00 -26.42
CA ARG A 662 -7.65 31.36 -25.90
C ARG A 662 -8.74 31.80 -24.92
N ASP A 663 -9.96 31.30 -25.10
CA ASP A 663 -11.13 31.65 -24.30
C ASP A 663 -11.12 30.96 -22.91
N GLN A 664 -10.16 30.06 -22.65
CA GLN A 664 -9.87 29.55 -21.29
C GLN A 664 -9.25 30.65 -20.38
N LEU A 665 -8.73 31.73 -20.97
CA LEU A 665 -8.19 32.89 -20.27
C LEU A 665 -9.24 34.02 -20.23
N PRO A 666 -9.42 34.74 -19.09
CA PRO A 666 -10.43 35.79 -18.95
C PRO A 666 -10.34 36.90 -20.01
N LEU A 667 -11.23 36.87 -21.01
CA LEU A 667 -11.20 37.78 -22.17
C LEU A 667 -11.28 39.27 -21.78
N GLU A 668 -12.03 39.61 -20.72
CA GLU A 668 -12.24 40.99 -20.27
C GLU A 668 -11.07 41.59 -19.47
N SER A 669 -10.13 40.77 -18.98
CA SER A 669 -9.05 41.21 -18.09
C SER A 669 -7.66 40.72 -18.46
N THR A 670 -7.52 39.86 -19.45
CA THR A 670 -6.24 39.25 -19.83
C THR A 670 -5.97 39.56 -21.30
N TRP A 671 -4.93 40.33 -21.58
CA TRP A 671 -4.44 40.51 -22.94
C TRP A 671 -3.43 39.44 -23.29
N VAL A 672 -3.53 38.91 -24.51
CA VAL A 672 -2.56 37.98 -25.09
C VAL A 672 -2.22 38.49 -26.48
N ARG A 673 -0.94 38.45 -26.84
CA ARG A 673 -0.48 38.69 -28.21
C ARG A 673 0.39 37.54 -28.70
N LYS A 674 0.56 37.44 -30.03
CA LYS A 674 1.37 36.44 -30.71
C LYS A 674 2.56 37.11 -31.39
N TYR A 675 3.72 36.45 -31.42
CA TYR A 675 4.87 36.92 -32.17
C TYR A 675 4.67 36.73 -33.68
N ASN A 676 4.73 37.82 -34.44
CA ASN A 676 4.69 37.84 -35.89
C ASN A 676 5.90 38.59 -36.45
N ARG A 677 6.97 37.84 -36.77
CA ARG A 677 8.22 38.33 -37.38
C ARG A 677 7.98 39.18 -38.65
N THR A 678 6.94 38.84 -39.43
CA THR A 678 6.62 39.52 -40.70
C THR A 678 5.80 40.80 -40.53
N LEU A 679 5.31 41.09 -39.32
CA LEU A 679 4.66 42.35 -39.00
C LEU A 679 5.62 43.52 -39.26
N ASN A 680 5.10 44.55 -39.92
CA ASN A 680 5.84 45.77 -40.23
C ASN A 680 4.98 46.97 -39.86
N VAL A 681 5.25 47.57 -38.70
CA VAL A 681 4.54 48.74 -38.21
C VAL A 681 5.34 50.00 -38.58
N PRO A 682 4.75 50.99 -39.28
CA PRO A 682 5.46 52.22 -39.61
C PRO A 682 6.02 52.92 -38.37
N ASN A 683 7.29 53.29 -38.41
CA ASN A 683 8.02 53.95 -37.32
C ASN A 683 8.02 53.17 -35.98
N SER A 684 7.89 51.84 -36.00
CA SER A 684 7.92 51.02 -34.78
C SER A 684 8.46 49.63 -35.03
N ASP A 685 9.33 49.18 -34.14
CA ASP A 685 9.91 47.83 -34.15
C ASP A 685 8.99 46.77 -33.52
N GLU A 686 7.67 46.99 -33.65
CA GLU A 686 6.63 46.17 -33.02
C GLU A 686 6.38 44.89 -33.83
N LYS A 687 6.37 43.75 -33.13
CA LYS A 687 6.22 42.41 -33.73
C LYS A 687 5.08 41.60 -33.12
N TRP A 688 4.33 42.15 -32.17
CA TRP A 688 3.28 41.43 -31.46
C TRP A 688 1.89 41.82 -31.96
N GLU A 689 1.09 40.81 -32.34
CA GLU A 689 -0.30 40.98 -32.82
C GLU A 689 -1.32 40.44 -31.80
N ASP A 690 -2.43 41.15 -31.58
CA ASP A 690 -3.42 40.77 -30.56
C ASP A 690 -4.12 39.45 -30.86
N VAL A 691 -4.23 38.59 -29.84
CA VAL A 691 -5.01 37.34 -29.88
C VAL A 691 -6.25 37.52 -29.03
N THR A 692 -7.37 37.87 -29.66
CA THR A 692 -8.66 38.12 -28.99
C THR A 692 -9.50 36.86 -28.78
N THR A 693 -9.45 35.92 -29.72
CA THR A 693 -10.19 34.65 -29.73
C THR A 693 -9.42 33.58 -30.50
N GLY A 694 -9.71 32.30 -30.29
CA GLY A 694 -9.19 31.19 -31.12
C GLY A 694 -8.17 30.29 -30.40
N THR A 695 -7.16 29.80 -31.12
CA THR A 695 -6.26 28.74 -30.63
C THR A 695 -4.84 29.25 -30.43
N LEU A 696 -4.27 28.99 -29.26
CA LEU A 696 -2.83 29.12 -29.01
C LEU A 696 -2.14 27.80 -29.39
N THR A 697 -1.17 27.88 -30.28
CA THR A 697 -0.48 26.71 -30.87
C THR A 697 0.88 26.49 -30.21
N GLN A 698 1.30 25.23 -30.08
CA GLN A 698 2.65 24.90 -29.59
C GLN A 698 3.76 25.42 -30.50
N GLY A 699 4.93 25.68 -29.91
CA GLY A 699 6.13 26.18 -30.60
C GLY A 699 6.10 27.67 -30.93
N GLU A 700 4.92 28.26 -31.09
CA GLU A 700 4.73 29.69 -31.27
C GLU A 700 4.87 30.44 -29.94
N ALA A 701 5.48 31.62 -29.98
CA ALA A 701 5.61 32.50 -28.84
C ALA A 701 4.42 33.46 -28.71
N TYR A 702 3.95 33.60 -27.48
CA TYR A 702 2.90 34.49 -27.06
C TYR A 702 3.38 35.37 -25.91
N GLU A 703 2.77 36.53 -25.72
CA GLU A 703 2.94 37.36 -24.54
C GLU A 703 1.60 37.58 -23.82
N ILE A 704 1.61 37.61 -22.49
CA ILE A 704 0.41 37.76 -21.65
C ILE A 704 0.58 38.89 -20.64
N THR A 705 -0.51 39.57 -20.30
CA THR A 705 -0.59 40.49 -19.16
C THR A 705 -2.02 40.64 -18.64
N GLN A 706 -2.17 41.07 -17.39
CA GLN A 706 -3.45 41.20 -16.68
C GLN A 706 -3.33 42.19 -15.49
N PRO A 707 -4.42 42.59 -14.80
CA PRO A 707 -4.36 43.52 -13.68
C PRO A 707 -3.51 43.10 -12.46
N LYS A 708 -3.32 41.80 -12.21
CA LYS A 708 -2.54 41.27 -11.08
C LYS A 708 -2.01 39.86 -11.38
N PRO A 709 -0.93 39.38 -10.72
CA PRO A 709 -0.45 38.01 -10.90
C PRO A 709 -1.54 36.95 -10.69
N ALA A 710 -1.56 35.91 -11.53
CA ALA A 710 -2.62 34.92 -11.56
C ALA A 710 -2.15 33.55 -12.09
N ASN A 711 -2.74 32.47 -11.58
CA ASN A 711 -2.62 31.14 -12.18
C ASN A 711 -3.69 30.95 -13.27
N TYR A 712 -3.25 30.54 -14.45
CA TYR A 712 -4.12 30.17 -15.57
C TYR A 712 -4.03 28.68 -15.88
N ARG A 713 -5.06 28.14 -16.55
CA ARG A 713 -5.20 26.73 -16.91
C ARG A 713 -5.31 26.56 -18.41
N PHE A 714 -4.46 25.71 -18.96
CA PHE A 714 -4.49 25.28 -20.34
C PHE A 714 -4.89 23.81 -20.38
N ILE A 715 -6.11 23.55 -20.85
CA ILE A 715 -6.71 22.21 -20.87
C ILE A 715 -6.72 21.71 -22.30
N GLY A 716 -6.01 20.62 -22.57
CA GLY A 716 -5.87 20.07 -23.91
C GLY A 716 -4.89 18.91 -24.01
N GLU A 717 -4.58 18.50 -25.24
CA GLU A 717 -3.66 17.41 -25.56
C GLU A 717 -2.19 17.85 -25.43
N LEU A 718 -1.37 17.09 -24.69
CA LEU A 718 0.07 17.34 -24.55
C LEU A 718 0.83 17.07 -25.86
N ASN A 719 1.99 17.72 -26.06
CA ASN A 719 2.93 17.20 -27.06
C ASN A 719 3.74 16.05 -26.46
N THR A 720 3.68 14.90 -27.12
CA THR A 720 4.38 13.66 -26.76
C THR A 720 5.22 13.13 -27.93
N GLY A 721 5.51 13.96 -28.93
CA GLY A 721 6.34 13.63 -30.08
C GLY A 721 7.37 14.71 -30.38
N ASP A 722 8.36 14.38 -31.19
CA ASP A 722 9.42 15.30 -31.62
C ASP A 722 8.83 16.56 -32.24
N PHE A 723 9.36 17.73 -31.85
CA PHE A 723 8.87 19.02 -32.31
C PHE A 723 9.81 19.63 -33.34
N THR A 724 9.24 20.29 -34.35
CA THR A 724 9.98 21.03 -35.39
C THR A 724 9.58 22.48 -35.34
N PHE A 725 10.53 23.37 -35.02
CA PHE A 725 10.35 24.81 -35.06
C PHE A 725 10.75 25.33 -36.44
N ASN A 726 9.92 26.19 -37.03
CA ASN A 726 10.27 26.90 -38.25
C ASN A 726 11.04 28.17 -37.89
N VAL A 727 12.19 28.40 -38.54
CA VAL A 727 12.97 29.64 -38.42
C VAL A 727 13.15 30.26 -39.80
N ASN A 728 13.19 31.58 -39.87
CA ASN A 728 13.37 32.30 -41.13
C ASN A 728 14.03 33.66 -40.91
N GLY A 729 14.59 34.25 -41.96
CA GLY A 729 15.38 35.48 -41.89
C GLY A 729 15.57 36.14 -43.25
N MET A 730 16.38 37.19 -43.27
CA MET A 730 16.88 37.81 -44.50
C MET A 730 18.36 38.17 -44.34
N ALA A 731 19.13 38.10 -45.43
CA ALA A 731 20.56 38.44 -45.44
C ALA A 731 20.87 39.92 -45.13
N SER A 732 19.86 40.79 -45.15
CA SER A 732 19.95 42.18 -44.69
C SER A 732 18.64 42.53 -43.99
N ALA A 733 18.48 42.01 -42.77
CA ALA A 733 17.26 42.17 -42.00
C ALA A 733 17.01 43.63 -41.63
N THR A 734 15.79 44.11 -41.91
CA THR A 734 15.28 45.40 -41.45
C THR A 734 14.25 45.17 -40.35
N ASN A 735 14.26 45.95 -39.27
CA ASN A 735 13.28 45.82 -38.17
C ASN A 735 13.19 44.36 -37.67
N TYR A 736 14.31 43.85 -37.13
CA TYR A 736 14.43 42.57 -36.41
C TYR A 736 13.90 41.32 -37.14
N GLN A 737 13.89 41.33 -38.48
CA GLN A 737 13.36 40.25 -39.32
C GLN A 737 14.22 38.96 -39.32
N ASP A 738 15.40 38.99 -38.71
CA ASP A 738 16.28 37.85 -38.42
C ASP A 738 15.96 37.16 -37.09
N MET A 739 15.18 37.80 -36.20
CA MET A 739 14.83 37.26 -34.89
C MET A 739 13.61 36.34 -34.97
N ASN A 740 13.76 35.11 -34.48
CA ASN A 740 12.68 34.13 -34.37
C ASN A 740 12.43 33.84 -32.90
N ILE A 741 11.33 34.36 -32.34
CA ILE A 741 10.88 34.03 -30.99
C ILE A 741 10.00 32.79 -31.05
N LEU A 742 10.44 31.75 -30.36
CA LEU A 742 9.85 30.42 -30.28
C LEU A 742 9.47 30.14 -28.81
N ALA A 743 8.71 29.08 -28.54
CA ALA A 743 8.41 28.70 -27.16
C ALA A 743 8.43 27.20 -26.93
N ASN A 744 8.85 26.79 -25.73
CA ASN A 744 8.91 25.38 -25.33
C ASN A 744 7.49 24.75 -25.38
N PRO A 745 7.26 23.75 -26.26
CA PRO A 745 5.95 23.14 -26.44
C PRO A 745 5.62 22.06 -25.39
N TYR A 746 6.50 21.84 -24.41
CA TYR A 746 6.42 20.75 -23.45
C TYR A 746 6.24 21.22 -22.01
N THR A 747 5.68 20.34 -21.18
CA THR A 747 5.61 20.41 -19.72
C THR A 747 6.96 20.24 -19.02
N GLY A 748 7.99 19.74 -19.73
CA GLY A 748 9.37 19.64 -19.24
C GLY A 748 10.27 20.73 -19.84
N ALA A 749 11.41 20.97 -19.21
CA ALA A 749 12.44 21.86 -19.76
C ALA A 749 13.20 21.20 -20.92
N MET A 750 13.54 21.95 -21.96
CA MET A 750 14.33 21.47 -23.12
C MET A 750 15.82 21.78 -22.92
N ASN A 751 16.70 20.79 -23.05
CA ASN A 751 18.15 21.00 -22.99
C ASN A 751 18.66 21.69 -24.27
N ILE A 752 19.28 22.85 -24.15
CA ILE A 752 19.76 23.67 -25.28
C ILE A 752 20.75 22.90 -26.17
N GLU A 753 21.61 22.06 -25.57
CA GLU A 753 22.58 21.22 -26.29
C GLU A 753 21.90 20.17 -27.20
N LYS A 754 20.62 19.84 -26.96
CA LYS A 754 19.85 18.84 -27.73
C LYS A 754 18.96 19.45 -28.83
N LEU A 755 19.00 20.77 -29.01
CA LEU A 755 18.39 21.41 -30.18
C LEU A 755 19.19 21.06 -31.45
N ASP A 756 18.56 20.39 -32.39
CA ASP A 756 19.14 20.05 -33.68
C ASP A 756 18.97 21.20 -34.67
N PHE A 757 20.08 21.89 -34.95
CA PHE A 757 20.19 22.98 -35.93
C PHE A 757 20.52 22.49 -37.36
N SER A 758 20.64 21.18 -37.61
CA SER A 758 21.06 20.66 -38.93
C SER A 758 20.10 21.05 -40.07
N GLY A 759 18.81 21.20 -39.76
CA GLY A 759 17.79 21.68 -40.70
C GLY A 759 17.74 23.21 -40.87
N ALA A 760 18.59 23.97 -40.18
CA ALA A 760 18.61 25.43 -40.18
C ALA A 760 20.03 25.97 -40.36
N THR A 761 20.67 25.66 -41.50
CA THR A 761 22.05 26.07 -41.80
C THR A 761 22.29 27.58 -41.83
N ALA A 762 21.23 28.38 -42.02
CA ALA A 762 21.26 29.84 -41.96
C ALA A 762 20.95 30.42 -40.56
N ALA A 763 20.75 29.57 -39.54
CA ALA A 763 20.53 29.98 -38.16
C ALA A 763 21.83 29.94 -37.33
N ASP A 764 21.92 30.85 -36.39
CA ASP A 764 22.93 30.83 -35.35
C ASP A 764 22.56 29.75 -34.33
N LYS A 765 23.52 28.90 -33.96
CA LYS A 765 23.39 27.82 -32.97
C LYS A 765 23.47 28.38 -31.54
N VAL A 766 22.73 29.47 -31.31
CA VAL A 766 22.74 30.28 -30.11
C VAL A 766 21.30 30.51 -29.68
N VAL A 767 20.99 30.12 -28.45
CA VAL A 767 19.70 30.39 -27.81
C VAL A 767 19.82 31.64 -26.97
N TYR A 768 18.96 32.62 -27.23
CA TYR A 768 18.87 33.84 -26.45
C TYR A 768 17.69 33.74 -25.49
N LEU A 769 17.96 33.88 -24.19
CA LEU A 769 16.94 33.96 -23.14
C LEU A 769 16.71 35.41 -22.73
N PHE A 770 15.50 35.70 -22.25
CA PHE A 770 15.07 37.06 -21.92
C PHE A 770 14.02 37.07 -20.80
N ASN A 771 13.87 38.22 -20.16
CA ASN A 771 12.94 38.44 -19.06
C ASN A 771 11.57 38.94 -19.51
N THR A 772 10.61 38.79 -18.61
CA THR A 772 9.30 39.47 -18.66
C THR A 772 9.48 40.97 -18.45
N GLY A 773 8.75 41.82 -19.19
CA GLY A 773 8.87 43.29 -19.12
C GLY A 773 7.82 44.01 -19.96
N SER A 774 7.51 45.27 -19.64
CA SER A 774 6.64 46.07 -20.52
C SER A 774 7.38 46.50 -21.78
N ARG A 775 6.65 46.93 -22.81
CA ARG A 775 7.29 47.60 -23.96
C ARG A 775 8.06 48.85 -23.52
N LYS A 776 7.57 49.57 -22.49
CA LYS A 776 8.32 50.68 -21.90
C LYS A 776 9.58 50.17 -21.22
N ASP A 777 9.56 49.03 -20.54
CA ASP A 777 10.75 48.47 -19.90
C ASP A 777 11.77 48.03 -20.94
N TRP A 778 11.37 47.35 -22.02
CA TRP A 778 12.25 47.09 -23.16
C TRP A 778 12.80 48.34 -23.88
N ILE A 779 12.25 49.53 -23.61
CA ILE A 779 12.73 50.83 -24.15
C ILE A 779 13.52 51.64 -23.11
N ALA A 780 13.18 51.52 -21.82
CA ALA A 780 13.71 52.33 -20.71
C ALA A 780 14.72 51.54 -19.87
N ASN A 781 14.45 50.27 -19.65
CA ASN A 781 15.44 49.22 -19.36
C ASN A 781 15.98 48.67 -20.69
N ASN A 782 16.43 49.57 -21.57
CA ASN A 782 17.75 49.37 -22.14
C ASN A 782 18.73 49.34 -20.95
N GLY A 783 18.78 48.17 -20.27
CA GLY A 783 19.65 47.66 -19.19
C GLY A 783 19.84 48.50 -17.94
N ALA A 784 19.38 49.76 -17.93
CA ALA A 784 19.74 50.81 -16.99
C ALA A 784 19.18 50.67 -15.55
N ASN A 785 18.87 49.47 -15.06
CA ASN A 785 18.66 49.16 -13.64
C ASN A 785 18.92 47.67 -13.35
N ALA A 786 20.18 47.22 -13.47
CA ALA A 786 20.56 45.83 -13.28
C ALA A 786 21.67 45.64 -12.23
N THR A 787 21.48 44.67 -11.32
CA THR A 787 22.52 44.14 -10.44
C THR A 787 22.81 42.70 -10.85
N ILE A 788 24.07 42.40 -11.20
CA ILE A 788 24.39 41.25 -12.07
C ILE A 788 24.10 39.89 -11.40
N ASN A 789 24.13 39.83 -10.07
CA ASN A 789 23.91 38.60 -9.31
C ASN A 789 22.49 38.02 -9.35
N THR A 790 21.52 38.66 -10.01
CA THR A 790 20.11 38.22 -9.95
C THR A 790 19.39 38.15 -11.29
N GLY A 791 19.79 38.94 -12.30
CA GLY A 791 19.17 38.89 -13.64
C GLY A 791 17.66 39.11 -13.64
N VAL A 792 17.14 39.96 -12.74
CA VAL A 792 15.69 40.19 -12.50
C VAL A 792 15.11 41.46 -13.12
N THR A 793 15.92 42.31 -13.76
CA THR A 793 15.43 43.54 -14.39
C THR A 793 14.40 43.19 -15.48
N GLU A 794 13.26 43.86 -15.42
CA GLU A 794 12.15 43.61 -16.33
C GLU A 794 12.48 44.07 -17.74
N GLY A 795 12.22 43.22 -18.74
CA GLY A 795 12.35 43.55 -20.16
C GLY A 795 13.78 43.70 -20.67
N GLN A 796 14.61 42.67 -20.50
CA GLN A 796 15.97 42.63 -21.06
C GLN A 796 16.32 41.23 -21.61
N TYR A 797 17.26 41.17 -22.55
CA TYR A 797 17.97 39.94 -22.89
C TYR A 797 18.89 39.56 -21.74
N THR A 798 18.75 38.34 -21.23
CA THR A 798 19.55 37.90 -20.08
C THR A 798 20.86 37.27 -20.50
N LYS A 799 20.83 36.34 -21.48
CA LYS A 799 21.99 35.53 -21.89
C LYS A 799 21.89 35.08 -23.35
N ALA A 800 22.97 35.26 -24.11
CA ALA A 800 23.24 34.49 -25.32
C ALA A 800 23.92 33.16 -24.92
N ILE A 801 23.36 32.03 -25.34
CA ILE A 801 23.81 30.69 -24.93
C ILE A 801 24.17 29.87 -26.19
N PRO A 802 25.45 29.78 -26.56
CA PRO A 802 25.91 28.92 -27.64
C PRO A 802 25.68 27.45 -27.30
N ALA A 803 25.13 26.67 -28.24
CA ALA A 803 24.63 25.33 -27.96
C ALA A 803 25.69 24.35 -27.41
N ASN A 804 26.97 24.53 -27.77
CA ASN A 804 28.07 23.69 -27.31
C ASN A 804 28.57 24.03 -25.89
N LEU A 805 28.12 25.17 -25.32
CA LEU A 805 28.52 25.67 -24.00
C LEU A 805 27.40 25.58 -22.94
N ALA A 806 26.17 25.26 -23.35
CA ALA A 806 24.99 25.23 -22.48
C ALA A 806 25.18 24.28 -21.27
N GLY A 807 25.19 24.85 -20.06
CA GLY A 807 25.42 24.09 -18.82
C GLY A 807 26.87 23.65 -18.56
N TYR A 808 27.82 24.03 -19.41
CA TYR A 808 29.25 23.67 -19.31
C TYR A 808 30.15 24.85 -18.90
N VAL A 809 29.58 26.05 -18.78
CA VAL A 809 30.22 27.28 -18.30
C VAL A 809 29.44 27.80 -17.10
N ASN A 810 30.14 28.19 -16.01
CA ASN A 810 29.47 28.66 -14.80
C ASN A 810 28.59 29.90 -15.09
N GLY A 811 27.37 29.87 -14.56
CA GLY A 811 26.35 30.88 -14.82
C GLY A 811 25.66 30.80 -16.19
N MET A 812 26.01 29.87 -17.10
CA MET A 812 25.23 29.63 -18.33
C MET A 812 24.13 28.58 -18.11
N PRO A 813 22.84 28.90 -18.35
CA PRO A 813 21.76 27.94 -18.30
C PRO A 813 21.97 26.78 -19.27
N LYS A 814 21.55 25.59 -18.86
CA LYS A 814 21.52 24.38 -19.69
C LYS A 814 20.21 24.24 -20.45
N ASP A 815 19.10 24.63 -19.81
CA ASP A 815 17.76 24.28 -20.24
C ASP A 815 16.87 25.52 -20.47
N ILE A 816 15.98 25.41 -21.46
CA ILE A 816 14.85 26.31 -21.70
C ILE A 816 13.69 25.82 -20.82
N PRO A 817 13.24 26.57 -19.80
CA PRO A 817 12.14 26.15 -18.92
C PRO A 817 10.86 25.75 -19.65
N SER A 818 10.04 24.91 -19.03
CA SER A 818 8.70 24.60 -19.53
C SER A 818 7.91 25.90 -19.75
N LEU A 819 7.10 25.94 -20.81
CA LEU A 819 6.31 27.10 -21.25
C LEU A 819 7.09 28.36 -21.64
N SER A 820 8.38 28.48 -21.33
CA SER A 820 9.11 29.72 -21.62
C SER A 820 9.35 29.93 -23.12
N SER A 821 9.36 31.20 -23.53
CA SER A 821 9.83 31.60 -24.85
C SER A 821 11.35 31.78 -24.87
N PHE A 822 11.93 31.57 -26.04
CA PHE A 822 13.36 31.73 -26.33
C PHE A 822 13.52 32.26 -27.76
N MET A 823 14.66 32.88 -28.07
CA MET A 823 14.91 33.42 -29.40
C MET A 823 16.10 32.74 -30.07
N VAL A 824 15.99 32.54 -31.39
CA VAL A 824 17.08 32.13 -32.28
C VAL A 824 17.20 33.14 -33.43
N LYS A 825 18.43 33.56 -33.75
CA LYS A 825 18.72 34.40 -34.92
C LYS A 825 18.88 33.55 -36.18
N SER A 826 18.37 34.02 -37.31
CA SER A 826 18.57 33.37 -38.60
C SER A 826 18.55 34.36 -39.76
N THR A 827 19.32 34.07 -40.81
CA THR A 827 19.44 34.90 -42.02
C THR A 827 18.67 34.35 -43.22
N GLY A 828 18.02 33.19 -43.08
CA GLY A 828 17.24 32.53 -44.12
C GLY A 828 16.31 31.44 -43.57
N ALA A 829 15.55 30.77 -44.44
CA ALA A 829 14.60 29.75 -44.02
C ALA A 829 15.28 28.45 -43.55
N GLY A 830 14.74 27.84 -42.50
CA GLY A 830 15.23 26.58 -41.93
C GLY A 830 14.28 25.97 -40.89
N THR A 831 14.69 24.83 -40.35
CA THR A 831 13.96 24.12 -39.28
C THR A 831 14.89 23.67 -38.17
N LEU A 832 14.49 23.93 -36.91
CA LEU A 832 15.13 23.38 -35.72
C LEU A 832 14.32 22.18 -35.24
N LYS A 833 14.96 21.14 -34.71
CA LYS A 833 14.25 19.98 -34.15
C LYS A 833 14.62 19.75 -32.69
N TYR A 834 13.66 19.26 -31.92
CA TYR A 834 13.88 18.78 -30.55
C TYR A 834 13.17 17.45 -30.35
N ARG A 835 13.92 16.41 -29.96
CA ARG A 835 13.35 15.07 -29.77
C ARG A 835 12.68 14.94 -28.42
N TYR A 836 11.48 14.37 -28.39
CA TYR A 836 10.76 14.13 -27.14
C TYR A 836 11.53 13.16 -26.21
N ALA A 837 12.26 12.22 -26.80
CA ALA A 837 13.14 11.28 -26.09
C ALA A 837 14.18 11.98 -25.19
N ASP A 838 14.66 13.16 -25.57
CA ASP A 838 15.66 13.90 -24.80
C ASP A 838 15.07 14.58 -23.54
N LEU A 839 13.74 14.59 -23.36
CA LEU A 839 13.09 15.00 -22.10
C LEU A 839 13.02 13.84 -21.10
N VAL A 840 12.59 12.65 -21.56
CA VAL A 840 12.31 11.51 -20.67
C VAL A 840 13.58 10.87 -20.10
N ASN A 841 14.69 10.94 -20.84
CA ASN A 841 15.97 10.36 -20.43
C ASN A 841 16.63 11.08 -19.24
N VAL A 842 16.26 12.34 -18.95
CA VAL A 842 16.92 13.16 -17.90
C VAL A 842 16.71 12.61 -16.49
N VAL A 843 15.62 11.87 -16.23
CA VAL A 843 15.33 11.27 -14.92
C VAL A 843 15.94 9.87 -14.74
N ALA A 844 16.53 9.29 -15.78
CA ALA A 844 17.08 7.92 -15.73
C ALA A 844 18.55 7.83 -15.29
N THR A 845 19.27 8.95 -15.16
CA THR A 845 20.70 8.97 -14.82
C THR A 845 21.03 10.04 -13.79
N GLU A 846 21.43 9.61 -12.59
CA GLU A 846 22.29 10.43 -11.73
C GLU A 846 23.61 10.73 -12.46
N ASN A 847 24.11 11.96 -12.31
CA ASN A 847 25.31 12.44 -12.97
C ASN A 847 26.57 11.64 -12.59
N ARG A 848 27.04 10.75 -13.47
CA ARG A 848 28.45 10.32 -13.58
C ARG A 848 28.90 10.17 -15.02
N ALA A 849 28.73 11.22 -15.81
CA ALA A 849 29.67 11.55 -16.89
C ALA A 849 30.66 12.58 -16.33
N PRO A 850 31.98 12.53 -16.64
CA PRO A 850 32.94 13.53 -16.19
C PRO A 850 32.51 14.95 -16.60
N GLU A 851 32.75 15.92 -15.74
CA GLU A 851 32.42 17.33 -16.00
C GLU A 851 33.19 17.82 -17.23
N ARG A 852 32.50 17.95 -18.38
CA ARG A 852 32.97 18.82 -19.47
C ARG A 852 32.78 20.27 -19.03
N ARG A 853 33.66 20.74 -18.16
CA ARG A 853 33.68 22.12 -17.69
C ARG A 853 34.71 22.88 -18.50
N PHE A 854 34.31 23.98 -19.12
CA PHE A 854 35.25 24.82 -19.85
C PHE A 854 35.94 25.80 -18.90
N HIS A 855 37.24 26.01 -19.09
CA HIS A 855 37.92 27.13 -18.48
C HIS A 855 37.30 28.43 -19.01
N SER A 856 36.95 29.36 -18.14
CA SER A 856 36.28 30.60 -18.53
C SER A 856 36.56 31.77 -17.59
N LEU A 857 36.56 32.97 -18.17
CA LEU A 857 36.56 34.24 -17.48
C LEU A 857 35.28 34.99 -17.86
N ALA A 858 34.35 35.13 -16.91
CA ALA A 858 33.25 36.06 -17.05
C ALA A 858 33.66 37.43 -16.52
N VAL A 859 33.41 38.47 -17.30
CA VAL A 859 33.64 39.86 -16.92
C VAL A 859 32.28 40.55 -16.80
N ASP A 860 32.01 41.02 -15.60
CA ASP A 860 30.86 41.82 -15.23
C ASP A 860 31.20 43.30 -15.37
N VAL A 861 30.25 44.13 -15.79
CA VAL A 861 30.32 45.57 -15.60
C VAL A 861 29.01 46.09 -15.02
N GLU A 862 29.08 46.82 -13.90
CA GLU A 862 27.91 47.44 -13.26
C GLU A 862 28.13 48.93 -12.98
N SER A 863 27.03 49.67 -12.96
CA SER A 863 26.90 51.07 -12.52
C SER A 863 25.71 51.18 -11.57
N ALA A 864 25.37 52.39 -11.10
CA ALA A 864 24.17 52.60 -10.29
C ALA A 864 22.87 52.30 -11.05
N LYS A 865 22.95 52.28 -12.39
CA LYS A 865 21.87 52.01 -13.32
C LYS A 865 22.14 50.72 -14.10
N SER A 866 22.95 50.78 -15.16
CA SER A 866 23.12 49.66 -16.09
C SER A 866 24.14 48.63 -15.63
N ALA A 867 23.92 47.36 -16.00
CA ALA A 867 24.93 46.33 -15.88
C ALA A 867 24.87 45.26 -17.00
N ASP A 868 26.00 44.61 -17.28
CA ASP A 868 26.16 43.62 -18.36
C ASP A 868 27.23 42.56 -18.01
N ARG A 869 27.24 41.44 -18.73
CA ARG A 869 28.23 40.35 -18.60
C ARG A 869 28.72 39.86 -19.96
N LEU A 870 30.03 39.75 -20.07
CA LEU A 870 30.78 39.09 -21.15
C LEU A 870 31.35 37.77 -20.64
N TRP A 871 31.33 36.72 -21.47
CA TRP A 871 32.07 35.47 -21.23
C TRP A 871 33.19 35.29 -22.24
N LEU A 872 34.41 35.08 -21.73
CA LEU A 872 35.55 34.56 -22.48
C LEU A 872 35.72 33.09 -22.10
N VAL A 873 35.70 32.18 -23.07
CA VAL A 873 35.71 30.74 -22.82
C VAL A 873 36.83 30.08 -23.60
N GLN A 874 37.59 29.18 -22.97
CA GLN A 874 38.62 28.43 -23.65
C GLN A 874 38.07 27.09 -24.14
N ALA A 875 38.13 26.85 -25.44
CA ALA A 875 37.64 25.62 -26.07
C ALA A 875 38.58 25.18 -27.20
N GLU A 876 39.13 23.97 -27.08
CA GLU A 876 40.02 23.38 -28.09
C GLU A 876 39.34 23.33 -29.47
N GLY A 877 40.05 23.77 -30.51
CA GLY A 877 39.56 23.78 -31.89
C GLY A 877 38.63 24.95 -32.26
N THR A 878 38.49 25.97 -31.41
CA THR A 878 37.82 27.24 -31.73
C THR A 878 38.82 28.34 -32.13
N THR A 879 38.35 29.41 -32.77
CA THR A 879 39.17 30.46 -33.39
C THR A 879 38.79 31.85 -32.90
N ASP A 880 39.65 32.85 -33.10
CA ASP A 880 39.35 34.26 -32.78
C ASP A 880 38.41 34.94 -33.81
N ARG A 881 37.44 34.18 -34.35
CA ARG A 881 36.41 34.58 -35.33
C ARG A 881 35.13 33.78 -35.08
N TYR A 882 34.00 34.25 -35.61
CA TYR A 882 32.70 33.63 -35.38
C TYR A 882 32.62 32.11 -35.62
N ASP A 883 32.66 31.34 -34.54
CA ASP A 883 32.47 29.89 -34.52
C ASP A 883 31.02 29.55 -34.12
N ASN A 884 30.20 29.23 -35.12
CA ASN A 884 28.76 29.03 -34.96
C ASN A 884 28.43 27.85 -34.02
N GLY A 885 27.87 28.18 -32.85
CA GLY A 885 27.54 27.25 -31.76
C GLY A 885 28.49 27.27 -30.58
N TRP A 886 29.56 28.06 -30.70
CA TRP A 886 30.57 28.31 -29.67
C TRP A 886 30.58 29.79 -29.25
N ASP A 887 30.44 30.71 -30.21
CA ASP A 887 30.28 32.15 -29.94
C ASP A 887 28.81 32.58 -29.89
N GLY A 888 28.55 33.63 -29.11
CA GLY A 888 27.25 34.30 -28.99
C GLY A 888 27.39 35.79 -29.26
N GLU A 889 26.71 36.28 -30.29
CA GLU A 889 26.73 37.70 -30.66
C GLU A 889 26.04 38.56 -29.59
N LYS A 890 26.61 39.74 -29.30
CA LYS A 890 26.02 40.70 -28.38
C LYS A 890 24.83 41.38 -29.04
N ILE A 891 23.65 41.27 -28.40
CA ILE A 891 22.52 42.13 -28.73
C ILE A 891 22.73 43.46 -27.98
N PHE A 892 22.76 44.56 -28.72
CA PHE A 892 22.90 45.90 -28.18
C PHE A 892 21.54 46.54 -27.91
N ALA A 893 21.42 47.23 -26.79
CA ALA A 893 20.24 48.02 -26.43
C ALA A 893 20.61 49.51 -26.28
N PRO A 894 19.90 50.46 -26.93
CA PRO A 894 20.31 51.88 -26.97
C PRO A 894 20.37 52.58 -25.60
N GLY A 895 21.56 53.02 -25.19
CA GLY A 895 21.76 53.72 -23.91
C GLY A 895 22.08 52.78 -22.73
N GLU A 896 22.23 51.48 -22.98
CA GLU A 896 22.82 50.53 -22.04
C GLU A 896 24.31 50.78 -21.81
N THR A 897 24.80 50.28 -20.67
CA THR A 897 26.18 49.84 -20.62
C THR A 897 26.30 48.47 -21.29
N ALA A 898 27.20 48.33 -22.25
CA ALA A 898 27.43 47.06 -22.95
C ALA A 898 28.91 46.70 -22.87
N LEU A 899 29.22 45.47 -22.44
CA LEU A 899 30.55 44.89 -22.43
C LEU A 899 30.58 43.68 -23.37
N TYR A 900 31.53 43.69 -24.30
CA TYR A 900 31.61 42.68 -25.35
C TYR A 900 33.04 42.46 -25.82
N ALA A 901 33.36 41.29 -26.36
CA ALA A 901 34.62 41.09 -27.05
C ALA A 901 34.56 41.68 -28.47
N LEU A 902 35.64 42.36 -28.87
CA LEU A 902 35.82 42.98 -30.18
C LEU A 902 36.72 42.09 -31.05
N GLN A 903 36.12 41.41 -32.01
CA GLN A 903 36.83 40.61 -33.03
C GLN A 903 36.30 40.99 -34.41
N ASP A 904 35.87 40.04 -35.24
CA ASP A 904 35.16 40.29 -36.51
C ASP A 904 33.70 40.73 -36.30
N ARG A 905 33.11 40.41 -35.13
CA ARG A 905 31.83 40.95 -34.65
C ARG A 905 31.96 41.40 -33.19
N SER A 906 30.82 41.72 -32.57
CA SER A 906 30.71 42.03 -31.14
C SER A 906 30.13 40.83 -30.41
N TYR A 907 30.89 40.23 -29.49
CA TYR A 907 30.49 38.99 -28.81
C TYR A 907 30.13 39.21 -27.34
N GLN A 908 29.00 38.65 -26.91
CA GLN A 908 28.67 38.47 -25.50
C GLN A 908 29.28 37.18 -24.94
N VAL A 909 29.44 36.17 -25.80
CA VAL A 909 30.21 34.95 -25.51
C VAL A 909 31.20 34.76 -26.65
N THR A 910 32.49 34.66 -26.33
CA THR A 910 33.53 34.33 -27.31
C THR A 910 34.36 33.15 -26.84
N THR A 911 34.72 32.30 -27.77
CA THR A 911 35.58 31.13 -27.60
C THR A 911 36.92 31.31 -28.29
N THR A 912 37.94 30.65 -27.78
CA THR A 912 39.25 30.52 -28.43
C THR A 912 40.01 29.32 -27.86
N GLU A 913 40.95 28.76 -28.62
CA GLU A 913 41.81 27.65 -28.16
C GLU A 913 42.67 28.04 -26.94
N THR A 914 43.06 29.31 -26.81
CA THR A 914 43.72 29.87 -25.63
C THR A 914 43.43 31.36 -25.53
N ILE A 915 42.96 31.83 -24.37
CA ILE A 915 42.66 33.25 -24.15
C ILE A 915 43.96 34.07 -24.16
N GLY A 916 44.28 34.66 -25.32
CA GLY A 916 45.49 35.44 -25.59
C GLY A 916 45.30 36.93 -25.32
N GLU A 917 45.20 37.74 -26.37
CA GLU A 917 44.85 39.17 -26.30
C GLU A 917 43.38 39.37 -26.71
N THR A 918 42.48 39.57 -25.74
CA THR A 918 41.07 39.85 -26.02
C THR A 918 40.77 41.34 -25.80
N LYS A 919 40.39 42.05 -26.88
CA LYS A 919 39.99 43.46 -26.82
C LYS A 919 38.54 43.55 -26.36
N LEU A 920 38.27 44.35 -25.33
CA LEU A 920 36.92 44.54 -24.84
C LEU A 920 36.36 45.87 -25.34
N GLY A 921 35.15 45.81 -25.89
CA GLY A 921 34.32 46.94 -26.21
C GLY A 921 33.48 47.30 -25.01
N PHE A 922 33.45 48.59 -24.69
CA PHE A 922 32.64 49.15 -23.61
C PHE A 922 31.79 50.31 -24.13
N VAL A 923 30.47 50.20 -24.00
CA VAL A 923 29.53 51.31 -24.17
C VAL A 923 29.17 51.84 -22.78
N PRO A 924 29.27 53.15 -22.51
CA PRO A 924 28.73 53.77 -21.30
C PRO A 924 27.21 53.97 -21.39
N ALA A 925 26.49 53.66 -20.30
CA ALA A 925 25.07 53.95 -20.16
C ALA A 925 24.73 55.45 -20.15
N GLU A 926 23.52 55.81 -20.60
CA GLU A 926 23.09 57.21 -20.63
C GLU A 926 22.92 57.80 -19.22
N GLY A 927 23.54 58.96 -18.99
CA GLY A 927 23.46 59.66 -17.71
C GLY A 927 24.18 58.97 -16.53
N GLU A 928 25.07 58.02 -16.82
CA GLU A 928 25.99 57.41 -15.85
C GLU A 928 27.44 57.82 -16.14
N GLN A 929 28.28 57.80 -15.10
CA GLN A 929 29.71 58.11 -15.22
C GLN A 929 30.63 57.14 -14.47
N ASN A 930 30.11 56.37 -13.51
CA ASN A 930 30.89 55.50 -12.64
C ASN A 930 30.53 54.04 -12.90
N TYR A 931 31.53 53.21 -13.13
CA TYR A 931 31.38 51.80 -13.46
C TYR A 931 32.38 50.95 -12.68
N LYS A 932 32.02 49.69 -12.42
CA LYS A 932 32.88 48.71 -11.77
C LYS A 932 32.88 47.43 -12.60
N LEU A 933 34.07 47.00 -13.02
CA LEU A 933 34.28 45.64 -13.50
C LEU A 933 34.36 44.68 -12.32
N THR A 934 33.75 43.50 -12.44
CA THR A 934 33.98 42.36 -11.53
C THR A 934 34.42 41.16 -12.36
N PHE A 935 35.38 40.38 -11.88
CA PHE A 935 35.94 39.25 -12.63
C PHE A 935 35.59 37.93 -11.96
N HIS A 936 35.11 36.96 -12.74
CA HIS A 936 34.81 35.61 -12.26
C HIS A 936 35.56 34.59 -13.10
N ILE A 937 36.47 33.84 -12.48
CA ILE A 937 37.30 32.83 -13.15
C ILE A 937 36.80 31.44 -12.74
N ASP A 938 36.50 30.60 -13.72
CA ASP A 938 36.07 29.21 -13.49
C ASP A 938 36.91 28.20 -14.28
N GLY A 939 37.10 27.01 -13.71
CA GLY A 939 37.89 25.94 -14.32
C GLY A 939 39.38 26.25 -14.44
N ALA A 940 39.95 27.08 -13.55
CA ALA A 940 41.38 27.38 -13.54
C ALA A 940 42.19 26.34 -12.74
N ASP A 941 43.15 25.67 -13.38
CA ASP A 941 44.07 24.71 -12.73
C ASP A 941 45.15 25.41 -11.86
N GLY A 942 44.89 26.64 -11.42
CA GLY A 942 45.86 27.51 -10.71
C GLY A 942 47.03 28.02 -11.57
N ALA A 943 47.18 27.52 -12.80
CA ALA A 943 48.27 27.86 -13.72
C ALA A 943 47.97 29.03 -14.66
N GLN A 944 46.73 29.55 -14.68
CA GLN A 944 46.31 30.63 -15.59
C GLN A 944 46.22 31.98 -14.88
N GLU A 945 47.06 32.91 -15.34
CA GLU A 945 47.10 34.30 -14.92
C GLU A 945 46.43 35.19 -15.98
N TYR A 946 45.49 36.03 -15.55
CA TYR A 946 44.88 37.06 -16.38
C TYR A 946 45.34 38.45 -15.95
N THR A 947 45.48 39.37 -16.90
CA THR A 947 45.80 40.78 -16.64
C THR A 947 44.85 41.70 -17.39
N LEU A 948 44.24 42.64 -16.65
CA LEU A 948 43.52 43.77 -17.22
C LEU A 948 44.52 44.84 -17.64
N LEU A 949 44.44 45.27 -18.90
CA LEU A 949 45.04 46.50 -19.40
C LEU A 949 43.94 47.54 -19.63
N ASP A 950 43.98 48.66 -18.90
CA ASP A 950 43.24 49.87 -19.25
C ASP A 950 44.11 50.78 -20.13
N LYS A 951 43.73 50.96 -21.39
CA LYS A 951 44.48 51.81 -22.33
C LYS A 951 44.33 53.30 -22.04
N ARG A 952 43.30 53.71 -21.29
CA ARG A 952 43.08 55.12 -20.93
C ARG A 952 44.11 55.61 -19.92
N THR A 953 44.30 54.84 -18.85
CA THR A 953 45.25 55.13 -17.76
C THR A 953 46.63 54.51 -17.96
N GLY A 954 46.77 53.55 -18.88
CA GLY A 954 48.00 52.75 -19.05
C GLY A 954 48.21 51.69 -17.96
N LEU A 955 47.24 51.52 -17.05
CA LEU A 955 47.29 50.62 -15.91
C LEU A 955 47.21 49.15 -16.34
N THR A 956 48.08 48.33 -15.75
CA THR A 956 48.05 46.86 -15.88
C THR A 956 47.89 46.23 -14.50
N ARG A 957 46.86 45.41 -14.31
CA ARG A 957 46.56 44.73 -13.03
C ARG A 957 46.25 43.25 -13.27
N ALA A 958 46.88 42.38 -12.48
CA ALA A 958 46.55 40.95 -12.44
C ALA A 958 45.11 40.76 -11.91
N ILE A 959 44.42 39.78 -12.46
CA ILE A 959 43.02 39.45 -12.17
C ILE A 959 42.98 38.09 -11.47
N HIS A 960 42.32 38.04 -10.32
CA HIS A 960 41.94 36.81 -9.62
C HIS A 960 40.41 36.69 -9.61
N ASP A 961 39.89 35.53 -9.19
CA ASP A 961 38.45 35.35 -9.00
C ASP A 961 37.90 36.30 -7.93
N GLY A 962 36.80 36.99 -8.23
CA GLY A 962 36.20 38.01 -7.37
C GLY A 962 36.90 39.37 -7.36
N ASP A 963 37.98 39.59 -8.11
CA ASP A 963 38.62 40.91 -8.20
C ASP A 963 37.66 41.95 -8.81
N THR A 964 37.77 43.21 -8.37
CA THR A 964 36.99 44.35 -8.90
C THR A 964 37.86 45.51 -9.35
N TYR A 965 37.46 46.22 -10.41
CA TYR A 965 38.13 47.40 -10.92
C TYR A 965 37.14 48.53 -11.25
N GLU A 966 37.23 49.63 -10.52
CA GLU A 966 36.38 50.83 -10.72
C GLU A 966 36.98 51.78 -11.75
N PHE A 967 36.14 52.37 -12.59
CA PHE A 967 36.54 53.33 -13.62
C PHE A 967 35.42 54.31 -13.97
N THR A 968 35.80 55.45 -14.55
CA THR A 968 34.85 56.44 -15.08
C THR A 968 34.83 56.45 -16.60
N ALA A 969 33.66 56.62 -17.20
CA ALA A 969 33.48 56.74 -18.65
C ALA A 969 32.25 57.60 -18.98
N ALA A 970 32.26 58.25 -20.16
CA ALA A 970 31.18 59.13 -20.59
C ALA A 970 30.74 58.84 -22.04
N GLN A 971 29.49 59.13 -22.37
CA GLN A 971 28.94 58.94 -23.71
C GLN A 971 29.78 59.68 -24.76
N GLY A 972 30.31 58.95 -25.73
CA GLY A 972 31.28 59.46 -26.73
C GLY A 972 32.74 59.03 -26.49
N ASP A 973 33.06 58.46 -25.33
CA ASP A 973 34.36 57.80 -25.10
C ASP A 973 34.58 56.65 -26.11
N ALA A 974 35.84 56.43 -26.52
CA ALA A 974 36.18 55.37 -27.45
C ALA A 974 35.96 53.98 -26.84
N ALA A 975 35.12 53.16 -27.47
CA ALA A 975 34.69 51.88 -26.92
C ALA A 975 35.82 50.87 -26.65
N HIS A 976 36.98 50.98 -27.32
CA HIS A 976 38.06 49.98 -27.30
C HIS A 976 39.04 50.14 -26.10
N ARG A 977 38.52 50.47 -24.92
CA ARG A 977 39.33 50.89 -23.76
C ARG A 977 40.13 49.76 -23.11
N PHE A 978 39.51 48.59 -22.90
CA PHE A 978 40.10 47.52 -22.11
C PHE A 978 40.65 46.38 -22.98
N THR A 979 41.64 45.69 -22.45
CA THR A 979 42.16 44.44 -23.03
C THR A 979 42.43 43.45 -21.90
N ILE A 980 41.96 42.22 -22.07
CA ILE A 980 42.33 41.07 -21.25
C ILE A 980 43.52 40.38 -21.90
N LEU A 981 44.51 40.05 -21.09
CA LEU A 981 45.72 39.34 -21.46
C LEU A 981 45.77 38.05 -20.64
N GLY A 982 45.77 36.89 -21.28
CA GLY A 982 45.98 35.61 -20.59
C GLY A 982 47.44 35.14 -20.58
N ASN A 983 47.65 33.88 -20.23
CA ASN A 983 48.96 33.29 -19.99
C ASN A 983 49.99 33.58 -21.10
N GLY A 984 51.10 34.21 -20.70
CA GLY A 984 52.21 34.54 -21.60
C GLY A 984 51.97 35.72 -22.55
N ALA A 985 50.72 36.19 -22.68
CA ALA A 985 50.39 37.39 -23.45
C ALA A 985 50.88 38.64 -22.69
N LYS A 986 52.07 39.13 -23.04
CA LYS A 986 52.56 40.41 -22.54
C LYS A 986 52.08 41.53 -23.44
N ALA A 987 51.33 42.48 -22.89
CA ALA A 987 51.26 43.81 -23.49
C ALA A 987 52.69 44.35 -23.59
N THR A 988 53.19 44.53 -24.81
CA THR A 988 54.41 45.30 -25.01
C THR A 988 54.17 46.72 -24.52
N ALA A 989 55.21 47.40 -24.03
CA ALA A 989 55.06 48.78 -23.54
C ALA A 989 54.44 49.69 -24.62
N ASP A 990 54.73 49.39 -25.88
CA ASP A 990 54.19 50.00 -27.08
C ASP A 990 52.66 49.86 -27.29
N GLN A 991 52.00 48.83 -26.75
CA GLN A 991 50.55 48.60 -26.97
C GLN A 991 49.62 49.44 -26.08
N ARG A 992 50.17 50.24 -25.15
CA ARG A 992 49.37 51.04 -24.21
C ARG A 992 48.96 52.36 -24.88
N GLY A 993 47.68 52.68 -24.86
CA GLY A 993 47.15 54.02 -25.15
C GLY A 993 47.15 54.52 -26.60
N PHE A 994 47.86 53.89 -27.54
CA PHE A 994 47.87 54.30 -28.95
C PHE A 994 47.54 53.14 -29.91
N GLN A 995 46.90 53.48 -31.03
CA GLN A 995 46.83 52.61 -32.22
C GLN A 995 47.28 53.40 -33.43
N ILE A 996 48.14 52.80 -34.25
CA ILE A 996 48.60 53.38 -35.51
C ILE A 996 48.17 52.46 -36.64
N SER A 997 47.47 53.02 -37.62
CA SER A 997 47.11 52.35 -38.87
C SER A 997 47.66 53.14 -40.05
N ALA A 998 47.94 52.45 -41.16
CA ALA A 998 48.42 53.05 -42.39
C ALA A 998 47.61 52.54 -43.58
N ASP A 999 47.24 53.41 -44.52
CA ASP A 999 46.46 53.06 -45.71
C ASP A 999 47.32 53.02 -47.00
N LEU A 1000 46.75 52.45 -48.06
CA LEU A 1000 47.38 52.41 -49.40
C LEU A 1000 47.47 53.80 -50.07
N ARG A 1001 46.96 54.87 -49.44
CA ARG A 1001 47.05 56.26 -49.90
C ARG A 1001 48.15 57.04 -49.15
N ARG A 1002 48.98 56.36 -48.36
CA ARG A 1002 50.09 56.90 -47.55
C ARG A 1002 49.66 57.81 -46.40
N ASN A 1003 48.46 57.58 -45.87
CA ASN A 1003 47.99 58.19 -44.63
C ASN A 1003 48.32 57.30 -43.43
N PHE A 1004 48.84 57.89 -42.35
CA PHE A 1004 48.92 57.30 -41.02
C PHE A 1004 47.81 57.86 -40.15
N THR A 1005 46.89 57.04 -39.68
CA THR A 1005 45.92 57.44 -38.66
C THR A 1005 46.40 56.96 -37.31
N VAL A 1006 46.57 57.91 -36.39
CA VAL A 1006 46.94 57.65 -35.00
C VAL A 1006 45.73 57.94 -34.13
N LYS A 1007 45.31 56.94 -33.35
CA LYS A 1007 44.24 57.03 -32.37
C LYS A 1007 44.82 57.05 -30.96
N ASN A 1008 44.49 58.07 -30.18
CA ASN A 1008 44.90 58.26 -28.81
C ASN A 1008 43.75 57.88 -27.87
N PHE A 1009 43.93 56.79 -27.12
CA PHE A 1009 42.95 56.31 -26.15
C PHE A 1009 43.18 56.87 -24.74
N THR A 1010 44.25 57.64 -24.52
CA THR A 1010 44.60 58.19 -23.21
C THR A 1010 43.96 59.57 -22.97
N ASP A 1011 43.91 59.98 -21.70
CA ASP A 1011 43.48 61.32 -21.28
C ASP A 1011 44.55 62.42 -21.51
N GLU A 1012 45.73 62.07 -22.01
CA GLU A 1012 46.83 63.02 -22.25
C GLU A 1012 47.06 63.23 -23.76
N PRO A 1013 47.12 64.49 -24.26
CA PRO A 1013 47.42 64.74 -25.66
C PRO A 1013 48.81 64.20 -26.04
N ALA A 1014 48.92 63.66 -27.25
CA ALA A 1014 50.12 62.99 -27.74
C ALA A 1014 50.72 63.68 -28.96
N GLU A 1015 52.04 63.55 -29.10
CA GLU A 1015 52.76 63.93 -30.32
C GLU A 1015 53.06 62.68 -31.15
N ALA A 1016 52.66 62.70 -32.42
CA ALA A 1016 53.01 61.70 -33.42
C ALA A 1016 54.12 62.26 -34.34
N LEU A 1017 55.20 61.49 -34.48
CA LEU A 1017 56.38 61.77 -35.30
C LEU A 1017 56.58 60.63 -36.31
N VAL A 1018 56.53 60.95 -37.59
CA VAL A 1018 56.81 60.01 -38.68
C VAL A 1018 58.23 60.25 -39.18
N PHE A 1019 59.08 59.23 -39.14
CA PHE A 1019 60.44 59.23 -39.65
C PHE A 1019 60.54 58.41 -40.94
N ASP A 1020 61.40 58.80 -41.87
CA ASP A 1020 61.83 57.92 -42.98
C ASP A 1020 62.92 56.92 -42.54
N ALA A 1021 63.33 56.04 -43.47
CA ALA A 1021 64.39 55.06 -43.27
C ALA A 1021 65.78 55.67 -42.96
N ALA A 1022 65.99 56.97 -43.15
CA ALA A 1022 67.22 57.68 -42.77
C ALA A 1022 67.09 58.40 -41.40
N GLY A 1023 65.95 58.27 -40.72
CA GLY A 1023 65.68 58.89 -39.43
C GLY A 1023 65.27 60.36 -39.50
N LYS A 1024 64.94 60.89 -40.69
CA LYS A 1024 64.46 62.27 -40.85
C LYS A 1024 62.94 62.33 -40.66
N ILE A 1025 62.46 63.33 -39.91
CA ILE A 1025 61.02 63.56 -39.70
C ILE A 1025 60.36 64.03 -41.00
N GLN A 1026 59.29 63.34 -41.39
CA GLN A 1026 58.50 63.55 -42.60
C GLN A 1026 57.10 64.10 -42.30
N ALA A 1027 56.53 63.74 -41.14
CA ALA A 1027 55.31 64.36 -40.62
C ALA A 1027 55.39 64.47 -39.09
N ARG A 1028 54.78 65.53 -38.55
CA ARG A 1028 54.55 65.75 -37.11
C ARG A 1028 53.14 66.26 -36.92
N PHE A 1029 52.37 65.65 -36.03
CA PHE A 1029 51.03 66.10 -35.70
C PHE A 1029 50.67 65.77 -34.25
N LYS A 1030 49.77 66.56 -33.68
CA LYS A 1030 49.24 66.35 -32.33
C LYS A 1030 47.96 65.52 -32.43
N VAL A 1031 47.79 64.58 -31.51
CA VAL A 1031 46.56 63.79 -31.34
C VAL A 1031 46.02 64.15 -29.97
N GLU A 1032 44.85 64.80 -29.90
CA GLU A 1032 44.26 65.19 -28.62
C GLU A 1032 43.86 63.95 -27.81
N ALA A 1033 43.59 64.13 -26.52
CA ALA A 1033 43.10 63.08 -25.65
C ALA A 1033 41.80 62.47 -26.21
N GLY A 1034 41.68 61.13 -26.19
CA GLY A 1034 40.52 60.40 -26.72
C GLY A 1034 40.28 60.49 -28.24
N SER A 1035 41.10 61.23 -29.00
CA SER A 1035 40.85 61.54 -30.42
C SER A 1035 41.66 60.67 -31.38
N GLU A 1036 41.31 60.72 -32.67
CA GLU A 1036 42.20 60.30 -33.76
C GLU A 1036 42.62 61.51 -34.61
N ASN A 1037 43.81 61.42 -35.21
CA ASN A 1037 44.29 62.37 -36.19
C ASN A 1037 45.15 61.67 -37.23
N THR A 1038 45.23 62.23 -38.43
CA THR A 1038 45.85 61.59 -39.59
C THR A 1038 46.96 62.47 -40.15
N GLY A 1039 48.14 61.89 -40.37
CA GLY A 1039 49.26 62.52 -41.07
C GLY A 1039 49.61 61.77 -42.35
N THR A 1040 49.89 62.48 -43.44
CA THR A 1040 50.17 61.90 -44.76
C THR A 1040 51.66 62.03 -45.11
N VAL A 1041 52.22 61.05 -45.83
CA VAL A 1041 53.56 61.13 -46.44
C VAL A 1041 53.51 61.04 -47.96
N VAL A 1042 54.39 61.78 -48.63
CA VAL A 1042 54.29 62.02 -50.08
C VAL A 1042 54.92 60.90 -50.91
N MET A 1043 56.02 60.30 -50.42
CA MET A 1043 56.85 59.34 -51.18
C MET A 1043 56.57 57.89 -50.75
N PRO A 1044 56.74 56.90 -51.65
CA PRO A 1044 56.80 55.48 -51.27
C PRO A 1044 58.05 55.21 -50.42
N GLY A 1045 57.97 54.23 -49.50
CA GLY A 1045 59.13 53.85 -48.67
C GLY A 1045 58.80 53.18 -47.35
N ALA A 1046 59.85 52.91 -46.58
CA ALA A 1046 59.74 52.45 -45.20
C ALA A 1046 59.77 53.65 -44.24
N TYR A 1047 58.79 53.69 -43.34
CA TYR A 1047 58.59 54.75 -42.37
C TYR A 1047 58.47 54.18 -40.95
N VAL A 1048 58.88 54.95 -39.96
CA VAL A 1048 58.71 54.63 -38.54
C VAL A 1048 57.85 55.72 -37.90
N VAL A 1049 56.70 55.36 -37.34
CA VAL A 1049 55.84 56.28 -36.60
C VAL A 1049 56.10 56.08 -35.11
N ARG A 1050 56.52 57.13 -34.41
CA ARG A 1050 56.58 57.18 -32.96
C ARG A 1050 55.50 58.11 -32.44
N VAL A 1051 54.67 57.62 -31.53
CA VAL A 1051 53.64 58.40 -30.84
C VAL A 1051 53.95 58.38 -29.35
N SER A 1052 53.92 59.53 -28.68
CA SER A 1052 54.26 59.61 -27.25
C SER A 1052 53.50 60.70 -26.51
N ASN A 1053 53.20 60.43 -25.23
CA ASN A 1053 52.77 61.40 -24.24
C ASN A 1053 53.33 61.03 -22.85
N LYS A 1054 52.76 61.57 -21.76
CA LYS A 1054 53.19 61.28 -20.38
C LYS A 1054 52.85 59.86 -19.89
N VAL A 1055 51.88 59.20 -20.51
CA VAL A 1055 51.36 57.88 -20.11
C VAL A 1055 52.12 56.75 -20.82
N THR A 1056 52.45 56.95 -22.09
CA THR A 1056 52.92 55.86 -22.97
C THR A 1056 53.72 56.37 -24.18
N THR A 1057 54.42 55.45 -24.85
CA THR A 1057 55.08 55.66 -26.14
C THR A 1057 54.96 54.38 -26.97
N LEU A 1058 54.52 54.52 -28.23
CA LEU A 1058 54.44 53.45 -29.24
C LEU A 1058 55.36 53.81 -30.40
N THR A 1059 56.22 52.89 -30.84
CA THR A 1059 56.98 53.04 -32.09
C THR A 1059 56.71 51.88 -33.04
N GLN A 1060 56.22 52.15 -34.26
CA GLN A 1060 55.83 51.13 -35.23
C GLN A 1060 56.35 51.44 -36.64
N ARG A 1061 56.84 50.41 -37.35
CA ARG A 1061 57.34 50.52 -38.73
C ARG A 1061 56.28 50.10 -39.75
N PHE A 1062 56.14 50.90 -40.80
CA PHE A 1062 55.26 50.65 -41.95
C PHE A 1062 56.08 50.69 -43.24
N VAL A 1063 55.68 49.89 -44.23
CA VAL A 1063 56.19 49.95 -45.61
C VAL A 1063 55.03 50.31 -46.49
N MET A 1064 55.14 51.38 -47.27
CA MET A 1064 54.04 51.90 -48.09
C MET A 1064 54.41 52.10 -49.56
N PRO A 1065 53.47 51.83 -50.49
CA PRO A 1065 53.68 51.89 -51.94
C PRO A 1065 53.55 53.30 -52.54
#